data_AF-A0AAJ7VY62-F1
#
_entry.id   AF-A0AAJ7VY62-F1
#
_cell.length_a   1.000
_cell.length_b   1.000
_cell.length_c   1.000
_cell.angle_alpha   90.00
_cell.angle_beta   90.00
_cell.angle_gamma   90.00
#
_symmetry.space_group_name_H-M   'P 1'
#
loop_
_entity.id
_entity.type
_entity.pdbx_description
1 polymer ?
#
loop_
_entity_poly.entity_id
_entity_poly.type
_entity_poly.pdbx_seq_one_letter_code
_entity_poly.pdbx_strand_id
1 'polypeptide(L)'
;MQLQCIRRDHRKSQCGAICYSGKKNSLLFFYFIFLVILVSVLGYPQRTALDSPENIRLFRSLRQWALNFVGKSGEEGGPFLEIARRQKRVQEQISNDDPFPCDVSVGRSPVIPTSVHKLRPGDIKVIAAMGDSLTAGFGALASNLFHIFVENRGVSSIGGGQGTWRNFLTLPNIIKEFNPKLIGYALSDSYTIHKASQFNVAETGAMSKDTPYMAEILVKRMKSDPRVNIEKDWKLISLMIGPNDFCSEMCWISSPWSILKNHREDLIQVLRTLRDNLPRTLVSIILSPSMKILVNLTARPFPCDLTNDLECSCMFGLKWRKQRSEFYYIMEQWQNLEEEISRMSEFQKDDFTVVTQPFTTNISIPVNSDGSTDWTFLSTDCFHISQKGNARVTNAVWNNLLECPQEKSRSWDETFKRFLCPTVKRSYIATWKNCGTEMKNRRKKRKRQKHSKTRTEESVSMLDSDRSSMEMQNAGISRLFLIGFLILPSMVQAASFMDIIRNIFQSARNDVDETGVVYPNVGDNVRRQPVIPDQVPFPCDINLGRSAIPPNNVHKLRPGDIDVVGGLGDSLVAASGALEEFAIGTFIEARGVSWCVGGQADWRRFLTLPNFIKEFNPNLTGYSTGTGEFISSKARLNIAFPVAATEDALQQARILVRRIRNDPRIDVNKHWKLITILFGANDICSAQCYSPENFSPLRHALHLRRALDYLRAALPRTLVNLIPAIDVTVSVRVPHSTMCNILHPLYCACMHKGSKPDIKASTMSRMYQQAAESLVSSGRYDTTPDFAVVLQPFTKLFNAPYSDPSTAPPLDPTLVTYDCFHFSQKGHALGANLLWNNMLEPVGNKTDSGLPKILERVLCPSKSIPYIFTNVNTRNFRETGNQDGIVPR
;
A
#
# COMPACT_ATOMS: atom_id res chain seq x y z
N MET A 1 35.88 41.95 23.05
CA MET A 1 36.44 42.84 22.01
C MET A 1 35.27 43.28 21.14
N GLN A 2 34.91 44.57 21.08
CA GLN A 2 35.57 45.66 20.32
C GLN A 2 35.41 45.43 18.79
N LEU A 3 34.88 46.35 17.97
CA LEU A 3 34.37 47.74 18.13
C LEU A 3 33.09 47.88 17.24
N GLN A 4 32.06 48.68 17.55
CA GLN A 4 31.92 50.13 17.31
C GLN A 4 32.27 50.60 15.87
N CYS A 5 31.57 51.54 15.21
CA CYS A 5 30.24 52.17 15.41
C CYS A 5 29.89 53.07 14.20
N ILE A 6 28.62 53.52 14.06
CA ILE A 6 28.16 54.88 13.64
C ILE A 6 28.68 55.48 12.28
N ARG A 7 27.95 56.25 11.45
CA ARG A 7 26.52 56.56 11.15
C ARG A 7 26.56 57.82 10.23
N ARG A 8 25.64 57.98 9.25
CA ARG A 8 25.18 59.28 8.68
C ARG A 8 26.19 60.15 7.87
N ASP A 9 25.79 61.08 6.98
CA ASP A 9 24.52 61.30 6.24
C ASP A 9 24.70 62.12 4.95
N HIS A 10 23.67 62.13 4.08
CA HIS A 10 23.28 63.17 3.08
C HIS A 10 24.35 63.76 2.11
N ARG A 11 24.13 63.84 0.79
CA ARG A 11 23.03 64.50 0.03
C ARG A 11 22.84 63.80 -1.33
N LYS A 12 21.63 63.54 -1.87
CA LYS A 12 20.46 64.37 -2.25
C LYS A 12 20.50 64.99 -3.67
N SER A 13 19.82 64.32 -4.60
CA SER A 13 19.10 64.86 -5.76
C SER A 13 17.97 63.86 -6.11
N GLN A 14 16.78 64.24 -6.60
CA GLN A 14 16.03 65.50 -6.52
C GLN A 14 14.52 65.13 -6.52
N CYS A 15 13.60 65.97 -6.01
CA CYS A 15 12.19 65.59 -5.79
C CYS A 15 11.16 66.62 -6.26
N GLY A 16 9.96 66.14 -6.61
CA GLY A 16 8.69 66.90 -6.78
C GLY A 16 7.88 66.40 -7.98
N ALA A 17 6.54 66.32 -7.98
CA ALA A 17 5.49 66.43 -6.95
C ALA A 17 4.21 65.72 -7.52
N ILE A 18 2.98 65.66 -6.96
CA ILE A 18 2.25 66.30 -5.85
C ILE A 18 1.40 65.21 -5.11
N CYS A 19 0.89 65.50 -3.92
CA CYS A 19 0.06 64.63 -3.06
C CYS A 19 -1.40 64.42 -3.52
N TYR A 20 -2.09 63.41 -2.97
CA TYR A 20 -3.38 63.61 -2.27
C TYR A 20 -3.73 62.50 -1.24
N SER A 21 -4.65 62.86 -0.33
CA SER A 21 -5.18 62.17 0.88
C SER A 21 -5.58 60.67 0.80
N GLY A 22 -5.59 59.97 1.95
CA GLY A 22 -6.51 58.83 2.18
C GLY A 22 -6.19 57.83 3.30
N LYS A 23 -6.86 57.90 4.47
CA LYS A 23 -6.87 56.83 5.49
C LYS A 23 -7.91 55.75 5.16
N LYS A 24 -7.48 54.48 4.94
CA LYS A 24 -8.23 53.21 5.17
C LYS A 24 -7.36 52.04 4.70
N ASN A 25 -6.96 51.12 5.60
CA ASN A 25 -6.57 49.72 5.26
C ASN A 25 -6.16 48.88 6.49
N SER A 26 -5.47 49.46 7.47
CA SER A 26 -4.94 48.68 8.62
C SER A 26 -6.04 47.97 9.45
N LEU A 27 -7.23 48.57 9.56
CA LEU A 27 -8.38 47.93 10.23
C LEU A 27 -9.00 46.79 9.40
N LEU A 28 -8.89 46.85 8.06
CA LEU A 28 -9.37 45.79 7.18
C LEU A 28 -8.54 44.51 7.35
N PHE A 29 -7.23 44.66 7.54
CA PHE A 29 -6.32 43.54 7.79
C PHE A 29 -6.64 42.83 9.12
N PHE A 30 -6.90 43.60 10.18
CA PHE A 30 -7.34 43.02 11.47
C PHE A 30 -8.76 42.43 11.40
N TYR A 31 -9.72 43.06 10.70
CA TYR A 31 -11.04 42.45 10.50
C TYR A 31 -10.99 41.19 9.62
N PHE A 32 -10.07 41.12 8.64
CA PHE A 32 -9.85 39.91 7.84
C PHE A 32 -9.25 38.80 8.69
N ILE A 33 -8.23 39.09 9.51
CA ILE A 33 -7.68 38.12 10.48
C ILE A 33 -8.76 37.68 11.49
N PHE A 34 -9.59 38.60 11.98
CA PHE A 34 -10.68 38.27 12.91
C PHE A 34 -11.81 37.47 12.24
N LEU A 35 -12.10 37.68 10.95
CA LEU A 35 -12.99 36.80 10.17
C LEU A 35 -12.37 35.43 9.93
N VAL A 36 -11.09 35.35 9.57
CA VAL A 36 -10.37 34.07 9.38
C VAL A 36 -10.32 33.27 10.69
N ILE A 37 -10.29 33.94 11.84
CA ILE A 37 -10.39 33.32 13.17
C ILE A 37 -11.85 33.02 13.56
N LEU A 38 -12.84 33.83 13.18
CA LEU A 38 -14.28 33.55 13.41
C LEU A 38 -14.90 32.54 12.42
N VAL A 39 -14.20 32.19 11.34
CA VAL A 39 -14.47 30.99 10.51
C VAL A 39 -13.92 29.71 11.17
N SER A 40 -13.53 29.79 12.45
CA SER A 40 -13.43 28.63 13.33
C SER A 40 -14.73 27.82 13.35
N VAL A 41 -14.61 26.49 13.35
CA VAL A 41 -15.67 25.52 13.67
C VAL A 41 -16.84 25.45 12.67
N LEU A 42 -16.54 25.36 11.37
CA LEU A 42 -17.19 24.35 10.53
C LEU A 42 -16.13 23.37 10.03
N GLY A 43 -16.10 22.18 10.64
CA GLY A 43 -15.21 21.08 10.28
C GLY A 43 -15.59 20.45 8.95
N TYR A 44 -15.37 21.16 7.85
CA TYR A 44 -15.48 20.59 6.51
C TYR A 44 -14.32 19.62 6.27
N PRO A 45 -14.57 18.40 5.76
CA PRO A 45 -13.49 17.51 5.32
C PRO A 45 -12.64 18.23 4.26
N GLN A 46 -11.31 18.09 4.39
CA GLN A 46 -10.33 18.99 3.79
C GLN A 46 -10.18 18.80 2.27
N ARG A 47 -11.18 19.26 1.50
CA ARG A 47 -11.23 19.10 0.04
C ARG A 47 -10.03 19.75 -0.64
N THR A 48 -9.26 18.91 -1.31
CA THR A 48 -8.13 19.26 -2.16
C THR A 48 -8.56 19.34 -3.63
N ALA A 49 -7.61 19.60 -4.54
CA ALA A 49 -7.86 19.46 -5.98
C ALA A 49 -8.15 17.99 -6.40
N LEU A 50 -7.75 17.00 -5.60
CA LEU A 50 -8.07 15.59 -5.84
C LEU A 50 -9.55 15.26 -5.54
N ASP A 51 -10.22 16.12 -4.77
CA ASP A 51 -11.65 16.01 -4.42
C ASP A 51 -12.58 16.68 -5.43
N SER A 52 -12.08 16.99 -6.64
CA SER A 52 -12.94 17.46 -7.74
C SER A 52 -13.92 16.36 -8.17
N PRO A 53 -15.13 16.70 -8.67
CA PRO A 53 -16.08 15.69 -9.15
C PRO A 53 -15.52 14.78 -10.25
N GLU A 54 -14.55 15.28 -11.03
CA GLU A 54 -13.87 14.58 -12.13
C GLU A 54 -12.81 13.62 -11.57
N ASN A 55 -11.96 14.08 -10.66
CA ASN A 55 -10.95 13.25 -10.00
C ASN A 55 -11.60 12.16 -9.13
N ILE A 56 -12.69 12.48 -8.41
CA ILE A 56 -13.50 11.50 -7.68
C ILE A 56 -14.14 10.47 -8.63
N ARG A 57 -14.61 10.88 -9.83
CA ARG A 57 -15.10 9.91 -10.84
C ARG A 57 -13.97 9.01 -11.34
N LEU A 58 -12.81 9.58 -11.68
CA LEU A 58 -11.64 8.84 -12.15
C LEU A 58 -11.16 7.81 -11.12
N PHE A 59 -11.00 8.22 -9.86
CA PHE A 59 -10.60 7.35 -8.76
C PHE A 59 -11.60 6.20 -8.51
N ARG A 60 -12.91 6.47 -8.59
CA ARG A 60 -13.96 5.44 -8.50
C ARG A 60 -13.91 4.46 -9.68
N SER A 61 -13.72 4.95 -10.90
CA SER A 61 -13.54 4.10 -12.09
C SER A 61 -12.25 3.27 -12.02
N LEU A 62 -11.16 3.82 -11.48
CA LEU A 62 -9.89 3.10 -11.30
C LEU A 62 -10.01 1.99 -10.24
N ARG A 63 -10.66 2.27 -9.09
CA ARG A 63 -10.99 1.21 -8.11
C ARG A 63 -11.92 0.15 -8.71
N GLN A 64 -12.76 0.49 -9.69
CA GLN A 64 -13.54 -0.48 -10.46
C GLN A 64 -12.71 -1.29 -11.48
N TRP A 65 -11.65 -0.75 -12.12
CA TRP A 65 -10.64 -1.57 -12.85
C TRP A 65 -10.06 -2.58 -11.85
N ALA A 66 -9.56 -2.11 -10.70
CA ALA A 66 -8.97 -2.97 -9.67
C ALA A 66 -9.89 -4.12 -9.22
N LEU A 67 -11.12 -3.85 -8.78
CA LEU A 67 -12.00 -4.91 -8.26
C LEU A 67 -12.47 -5.87 -9.36
N ASN A 68 -12.76 -5.38 -10.58
CA ASN A 68 -13.23 -6.24 -11.66
C ASN A 68 -12.10 -7.12 -12.21
N PHE A 69 -10.85 -6.65 -12.20
CA PHE A 69 -9.70 -7.40 -12.70
C PHE A 69 -9.11 -8.37 -11.68
N VAL A 70 -8.80 -7.88 -10.47
CA VAL A 70 -8.26 -8.72 -9.39
C VAL A 70 -9.26 -9.82 -9.02
N GLY A 71 -10.55 -9.56 -9.31
CA GLY A 71 -11.65 -10.47 -9.08
C GLY A 71 -12.14 -10.41 -7.63
N LYS A 72 -13.32 -10.98 -7.41
CA LYS A 72 -13.90 -11.07 -6.06
C LYS A 72 -13.22 -12.23 -5.33
N SER A 73 -12.30 -11.92 -4.42
CA SER A 73 -11.62 -12.93 -3.60
C SER A 73 -12.55 -13.61 -2.58
N GLY A 74 -13.72 -13.04 -2.32
CA GLY A 74 -14.81 -13.62 -1.53
C GLY A 74 -15.88 -14.38 -2.32
N GLU A 75 -15.73 -14.65 -3.61
CA GLU A 75 -16.76 -15.40 -4.37
C GLU A 75 -16.79 -16.88 -3.97
N GLU A 76 -17.97 -17.41 -3.61
CA GLU A 76 -18.13 -18.78 -3.13
C GLU A 76 -17.95 -19.80 -4.26
N GLY A 77 -17.15 -20.84 -4.02
CA GLY A 77 -16.62 -21.70 -5.08
C GLY A 77 -15.55 -21.04 -5.99
N GLY A 78 -15.24 -19.76 -5.78
CA GLY A 78 -14.21 -19.04 -6.53
C GLY A 78 -12.79 -19.50 -6.18
N PRO A 79 -11.84 -19.47 -7.14
CA PRO A 79 -10.50 -20.04 -6.96
C PRO A 79 -9.71 -19.35 -5.84
N PHE A 80 -9.98 -18.07 -5.57
CA PHE A 80 -9.24 -17.28 -4.59
C PHE A 80 -9.67 -17.56 -3.15
N LEU A 81 -10.97 -17.74 -2.90
CA LEU A 81 -11.49 -18.19 -1.61
C LEU A 81 -10.96 -19.59 -1.27
N GLU A 82 -10.90 -20.48 -2.26
CA GLU A 82 -10.31 -21.81 -2.12
C GLU A 82 -8.81 -21.78 -1.79
N ILE A 83 -8.03 -20.85 -2.36
CA ILE A 83 -6.63 -20.65 -1.97
C ILE A 83 -6.55 -20.12 -0.53
N ALA A 84 -7.39 -19.16 -0.13
CA ALA A 84 -7.41 -18.63 1.25
C ALA A 84 -7.79 -19.71 2.29
N ARG A 85 -8.74 -20.60 1.95
CA ARG A 85 -9.09 -21.80 2.72
C ARG A 85 -7.90 -22.75 2.85
N ARG A 86 -7.22 -23.08 1.75
CA ARG A 86 -6.01 -23.95 1.75
C ARG A 86 -4.83 -23.34 2.52
N GLN A 87 -4.70 -22.02 2.52
CA GLN A 87 -3.74 -21.26 3.34
C GLN A 87 -4.14 -21.17 4.83
N LYS A 88 -5.28 -21.76 5.24
CA LYS A 88 -5.87 -21.68 6.60
C LYS A 88 -6.13 -20.24 7.09
N ARG A 89 -6.29 -19.29 6.16
CA ARG A 89 -6.58 -17.86 6.43
C ARG A 89 -8.07 -17.56 6.56
N VAL A 90 -8.92 -18.50 6.15
CA VAL A 90 -10.36 -18.54 6.47
C VAL A 90 -10.54 -19.41 7.72
N GLN A 91 -11.57 -19.14 8.51
CA GLN A 91 -11.98 -20.02 9.61
C GLN A 91 -12.30 -21.43 9.11
N GLU A 92 -12.16 -22.41 10.00
CA GLU A 92 -12.66 -23.75 9.75
C GLU A 92 -14.20 -23.71 9.58
N GLN A 93 -14.69 -24.41 8.54
CA GLN A 93 -16.10 -24.36 8.17
C GLN A 93 -16.88 -25.33 9.06
N ILE A 94 -17.96 -24.84 9.68
CA ILE A 94 -18.76 -25.59 10.68
C ILE A 94 -19.87 -26.36 9.96
N SER A 95 -20.25 -27.56 10.43
CA SER A 95 -21.25 -28.37 9.73
C SER A 95 -22.63 -27.71 9.75
N ASN A 96 -23.45 -28.03 8.75
CA ASN A 96 -24.87 -27.69 8.76
C ASN A 96 -25.62 -28.40 9.89
N ASP A 97 -25.14 -29.58 10.31
CA ASP A 97 -25.70 -30.38 11.42
C ASP A 97 -25.38 -29.78 12.80
N ASP A 98 -24.29 -29.01 12.92
CA ASP A 98 -23.91 -28.35 14.17
C ASP A 98 -24.92 -27.24 14.51
N PRO A 99 -25.60 -27.29 15.67
CA PRO A 99 -26.53 -26.24 16.06
C PRO A 99 -25.79 -24.94 16.44
N PHE A 100 -26.46 -23.80 16.27
CA PHE A 100 -25.93 -22.53 16.77
C PHE A 100 -25.80 -22.58 18.31
N PRO A 101 -24.67 -22.17 18.93
CA PRO A 101 -24.40 -22.43 20.36
C PRO A 101 -25.36 -21.80 21.39
N CYS A 102 -26.30 -20.96 20.97
CA CYS A 102 -27.22 -20.26 21.86
C CYS A 102 -28.68 -20.57 21.56
N ASP A 103 -29.48 -20.70 22.62
CA ASP A 103 -30.93 -20.62 22.54
C ASP A 103 -31.37 -19.26 21.96
N VAL A 104 -31.92 -19.28 20.74
CA VAL A 104 -32.40 -18.08 20.05
C VAL A 104 -33.76 -17.60 20.57
N SER A 105 -34.53 -18.45 21.26
CA SER A 105 -35.90 -18.12 21.71
C SER A 105 -35.93 -17.00 22.75
N VAL A 106 -34.94 -16.95 23.65
CA VAL A 106 -34.77 -15.88 24.63
C VAL A 106 -34.19 -14.59 24.04
N GLY A 107 -33.68 -14.63 22.81
CA GLY A 107 -32.88 -13.57 22.19
C GLY A 107 -33.67 -12.43 21.53
N ARG A 108 -35.01 -12.51 21.46
CA ARG A 108 -35.88 -11.45 20.92
C ARG A 108 -36.95 -11.05 21.92
N SER A 109 -37.41 -9.79 21.88
CA SER A 109 -38.51 -9.30 22.72
C SER A 109 -39.87 -9.53 22.04
N PRO A 110 -40.94 -9.86 22.80
CA PRO A 110 -42.28 -10.04 22.22
C PRO A 110 -42.92 -8.73 21.74
N VAL A 111 -42.43 -7.60 22.25
CA VAL A 111 -42.78 -6.24 21.83
C VAL A 111 -41.49 -5.45 21.66
N ILE A 112 -41.39 -4.61 20.62
CA ILE A 112 -40.20 -3.79 20.36
C ILE A 112 -39.93 -2.90 21.59
N PRO A 113 -38.75 -2.99 22.25
CA PRO A 113 -38.49 -2.24 23.46
C PRO A 113 -38.45 -0.73 23.19
N THR A 114 -38.85 0.08 24.16
CA THR A 114 -38.75 1.56 24.12
C THR A 114 -37.44 2.10 24.69
N SER A 115 -36.66 1.25 25.37
CA SER A 115 -35.38 1.60 25.99
C SER A 115 -34.29 0.63 25.59
N VAL A 116 -33.14 1.16 25.19
CA VAL A 116 -31.93 0.44 24.74
C VAL A 116 -31.38 -0.48 25.84
N HIS A 117 -31.63 -0.14 27.10
CA HIS A 117 -31.25 -0.94 28.26
C HIS A 117 -32.10 -2.20 28.44
N LYS A 118 -33.15 -2.38 27.62
CA LYS A 118 -33.96 -3.60 27.46
C LYS A 118 -33.81 -4.24 26.07
N LEU A 119 -32.81 -3.83 25.28
CA LEU A 119 -32.58 -4.35 23.93
C LEU A 119 -32.01 -5.78 23.98
N ARG A 120 -32.65 -6.73 23.30
CA ARG A 120 -32.11 -8.08 23.05
C ARG A 120 -31.48 -8.16 21.65
N PRO A 121 -30.58 -9.13 21.34
CA PRO A 121 -29.94 -9.22 20.02
C PRO A 121 -30.92 -9.27 18.84
N GLY A 122 -32.02 -10.03 18.96
CA GLY A 122 -33.06 -10.15 17.94
C GLY A 122 -33.97 -8.93 17.79
N ASP A 123 -33.85 -7.93 18.66
CA ASP A 123 -34.56 -6.66 18.54
C ASP A 123 -33.83 -5.67 17.60
N ILE A 124 -32.52 -5.88 17.36
CA ILE A 124 -31.73 -5.10 16.41
C ILE A 124 -32.28 -5.37 15.01
N LYS A 125 -32.79 -4.32 14.36
CA LYS A 125 -33.33 -4.37 13.00
C LYS A 125 -32.31 -3.95 11.96
N VAL A 126 -31.42 -3.02 12.30
CA VAL A 126 -30.37 -2.51 11.41
C VAL A 126 -29.00 -2.63 12.07
N ILE A 127 -28.00 -3.07 11.31
CA ILE A 127 -26.59 -3.00 11.69
C ILE A 127 -25.81 -2.10 10.72
N ALA A 128 -24.83 -1.38 11.24
CA ALA A 128 -23.96 -0.48 10.48
C ALA A 128 -22.54 -0.46 11.05
N ALA A 129 -21.57 -0.04 10.24
CA ALA A 129 -20.17 0.04 10.63
C ALA A 129 -19.48 1.29 10.07
N MET A 130 -18.62 1.92 10.88
CA MET A 130 -17.80 3.07 10.57
C MET A 130 -16.36 2.79 10.99
N GLY A 131 -15.37 3.32 10.27
CA GLY A 131 -13.97 3.07 10.58
C GLY A 131 -13.05 3.03 9.36
N ASP A 132 -11.94 2.32 9.51
CA ASP A 132 -10.84 2.21 8.56
C ASP A 132 -10.87 0.92 7.70
N SER A 133 -9.72 0.56 7.13
CA SER A 133 -9.46 -0.66 6.35
C SER A 133 -9.78 -1.96 7.10
N LEU A 134 -9.56 -2.03 8.43
CA LEU A 134 -9.91 -3.19 9.24
C LEU A 134 -11.44 -3.36 9.32
N THR A 135 -12.17 -2.25 9.37
CA THR A 135 -13.65 -2.26 9.34
C THR A 135 -14.21 -2.47 7.93
N ALA A 136 -13.47 -2.07 6.89
CA ALA A 136 -13.79 -2.37 5.49
C ALA A 136 -13.48 -3.83 5.09
N GLY A 137 -12.71 -4.58 5.89
CA GLY A 137 -12.27 -5.94 5.56
C GLY A 137 -11.21 -6.00 4.45
N PHE A 138 -10.39 -4.95 4.33
CA PHE A 138 -9.31 -4.83 3.35
C PHE A 138 -8.36 -6.04 3.42
N GLY A 139 -8.20 -6.76 2.30
CA GLY A 139 -7.33 -7.93 2.21
C GLY A 139 -7.70 -9.15 3.08
N ALA A 140 -8.87 -9.20 3.72
CA ALA A 140 -9.20 -10.28 4.67
C ALA A 140 -9.19 -11.69 4.03
N LEU A 141 -9.41 -11.80 2.71
CA LEU A 141 -9.31 -13.03 1.91
C LEU A 141 -8.14 -12.97 0.91
N ALA A 142 -7.12 -12.13 1.17
CA ALA A 142 -5.95 -12.02 0.30
C ALA A 142 -5.09 -13.29 0.33
N SER A 143 -4.86 -13.86 -0.85
CA SER A 143 -3.99 -15.02 -1.08
C SER A 143 -2.63 -14.66 -1.68
N ASN A 144 -2.47 -13.41 -2.10
CA ASN A 144 -1.29 -12.76 -2.68
C ASN A 144 -1.33 -11.26 -2.29
N LEU A 145 -0.39 -10.42 -2.76
CA LEU A 145 -0.37 -8.99 -2.45
C LEU A 145 -1.40 -8.18 -3.25
N PHE A 146 -1.70 -8.55 -4.50
CA PHE A 146 -2.67 -7.81 -5.33
C PHE A 146 -4.11 -7.86 -4.78
N HIS A 147 -4.48 -8.95 -4.11
CA HIS A 147 -5.79 -9.11 -3.47
C HIS A 147 -5.99 -8.22 -2.24
N ILE A 148 -4.93 -7.59 -1.70
CA ILE A 148 -5.04 -6.67 -0.56
C ILE A 148 -5.97 -5.49 -0.90
N PHE A 149 -5.91 -5.00 -2.15
CA PHE A 149 -6.77 -3.92 -2.64
C PHE A 149 -8.27 -4.29 -2.76
N VAL A 150 -8.63 -5.57 -2.56
CA VAL A 150 -10.03 -6.00 -2.46
C VAL A 150 -10.53 -5.79 -1.03
N GLU A 151 -11.51 -4.91 -0.88
CA GLU A 151 -12.24 -4.75 0.37
C GLU A 151 -13.27 -5.88 0.51
N ASN A 152 -12.89 -6.93 1.26
CA ASN A 152 -13.73 -8.10 1.56
C ASN A 152 -14.82 -7.77 2.59
N ARG A 153 -15.53 -6.66 2.36
CA ARG A 153 -16.49 -6.02 3.27
C ARG A 153 -17.59 -6.98 3.72
N GLY A 154 -18.00 -7.90 2.84
CA GLY A 154 -18.97 -8.97 3.11
C GLY A 154 -18.58 -9.93 4.24
N VAL A 155 -17.28 -10.10 4.54
CA VAL A 155 -16.77 -10.95 5.63
C VAL A 155 -16.06 -10.17 6.74
N SER A 156 -16.13 -8.83 6.71
CA SER A 156 -15.58 -7.96 7.77
C SER A 156 -16.26 -8.21 9.12
N SER A 157 -15.45 -8.29 10.19
CA SER A 157 -15.86 -8.70 11.54
C SER A 157 -17.18 -8.07 12.04
N ILE A 158 -17.31 -6.74 11.93
CA ILE A 158 -18.44 -6.00 12.50
C ILE A 158 -19.49 -5.53 11.50
N GLY A 159 -19.19 -5.60 10.20
CA GLY A 159 -20.03 -5.02 9.14
C GLY A 159 -20.42 -5.97 8.01
N GLY A 160 -19.77 -7.13 7.88
CA GLY A 160 -20.05 -8.11 6.83
C GLY A 160 -21.15 -9.08 7.22
N GLY A 161 -22.03 -9.45 6.28
CA GLY A 161 -23.07 -10.47 6.50
C GLY A 161 -23.23 -11.44 5.34
N GLN A 162 -22.15 -11.65 4.57
CA GLN A 162 -22.04 -12.68 3.55
C GLN A 162 -22.09 -14.08 4.18
N GLY A 163 -22.78 -15.04 3.54
CA GLY A 163 -22.91 -16.41 4.04
C GLY A 163 -23.62 -16.50 5.40
N THR A 164 -23.22 -17.49 6.20
CA THR A 164 -23.68 -17.72 7.58
C THR A 164 -22.49 -17.71 8.56
N TRP A 165 -22.77 -17.76 9.87
CA TRP A 165 -21.72 -17.84 10.91
C TRP A 165 -20.82 -19.07 10.76
N ARG A 166 -21.30 -20.14 10.11
CA ARG A 166 -20.56 -21.36 9.78
C ARG A 166 -19.48 -21.11 8.73
N ASN A 167 -19.78 -20.28 7.73
CA ASN A 167 -18.85 -19.92 6.66
C ASN A 167 -17.90 -18.81 7.12
N PHE A 168 -18.47 -17.73 7.65
CA PHE A 168 -17.79 -16.51 8.07
C PHE A 168 -18.45 -16.00 9.35
N LEU A 169 -17.76 -16.10 10.49
CA LEU A 169 -18.22 -15.58 11.76
C LEU A 169 -18.04 -14.06 11.78
N THR A 170 -19.16 -13.36 11.63
CA THR A 170 -19.26 -11.89 11.71
C THR A 170 -20.40 -11.51 12.66
N LEU A 171 -20.36 -10.29 13.21
CA LEU A 171 -21.40 -9.80 14.11
C LEU A 171 -22.80 -9.78 13.47
N PRO A 172 -22.97 -9.36 12.19
CA PRO A 172 -24.23 -9.57 11.48
C PRO A 172 -24.64 -11.04 11.32
N ASN A 173 -23.69 -11.95 11.08
CA ASN A 173 -23.98 -13.37 10.93
C ASN A 173 -24.42 -14.03 12.25
N ILE A 174 -23.93 -13.56 13.40
CA ILE A 174 -24.45 -13.95 14.73
C ILE A 174 -25.87 -13.39 14.95
N ILE A 175 -26.09 -12.10 14.63
CA ILE A 175 -27.39 -11.45 14.90
C ILE A 175 -28.50 -12.00 13.98
N LYS A 176 -28.18 -12.49 12.77
CA LYS A 176 -29.14 -13.16 11.87
C LYS A 176 -29.83 -14.37 12.51
N GLU A 177 -29.15 -15.13 13.37
CA GLU A 177 -29.77 -16.29 14.07
C GLU A 177 -30.89 -15.84 15.04
N PHE A 178 -30.75 -14.65 15.64
CA PHE A 178 -31.77 -14.05 16.52
C PHE A 178 -32.80 -13.17 15.76
N ASN A 179 -32.42 -12.64 14.59
CA ASN A 179 -33.30 -11.88 13.70
C ASN A 179 -32.96 -12.10 12.21
N PRO A 180 -33.60 -13.07 11.55
CA PRO A 180 -33.44 -13.30 10.10
C PRO A 180 -33.90 -12.14 9.21
N LYS A 181 -34.51 -11.08 9.78
CA LYS A 181 -34.93 -9.86 9.08
C LYS A 181 -33.98 -8.66 9.34
N LEU A 182 -32.77 -8.90 9.82
CA LEU A 182 -31.68 -7.92 9.95
C LEU A 182 -31.33 -7.31 8.57
N ILE A 183 -30.96 -6.03 8.53
CA ILE A 183 -30.48 -5.35 7.31
C ILE A 183 -29.27 -4.44 7.62
N GLY A 184 -28.58 -3.97 6.58
CA GLY A 184 -27.52 -2.95 6.68
C GLY A 184 -26.09 -3.49 6.65
N TYR A 185 -25.90 -4.78 6.88
CA TYR A 185 -24.61 -5.46 6.70
C TYR A 185 -24.20 -5.55 5.23
N ALA A 186 -22.90 -5.51 4.94
CA ALA A 186 -22.36 -5.67 3.60
C ALA A 186 -22.54 -7.11 3.08
N LEU A 187 -22.80 -7.23 1.78
CA LEU A 187 -23.25 -8.49 1.15
C LEU A 187 -22.12 -9.30 0.48
N SER A 188 -21.04 -8.62 0.06
CA SER A 188 -19.92 -9.17 -0.69
C SER A 188 -18.69 -8.27 -0.57
N ASP A 189 -17.59 -8.67 -1.22
CA ASP A 189 -16.54 -7.74 -1.65
C ASP A 189 -17.15 -6.48 -2.27
N SER A 190 -16.80 -5.31 -1.72
CA SER A 190 -17.41 -4.03 -2.13
C SER A 190 -16.73 -2.81 -1.52
N TYR A 191 -16.60 -1.75 -2.32
CA TYR A 191 -16.27 -0.40 -1.84
C TYR A 191 -17.52 0.32 -1.33
N THR A 192 -17.34 1.40 -0.56
CA THR A 192 -18.44 2.23 -0.02
C THR A 192 -19.42 2.74 -1.09
N ILE A 193 -18.99 2.91 -2.35
CA ILE A 193 -19.85 3.36 -3.46
C ILE A 193 -20.83 2.28 -3.96
N HIS A 194 -20.61 1.00 -3.67
CA HIS A 194 -21.43 -0.10 -4.18
C HIS A 194 -22.66 -0.32 -3.31
N LYS A 195 -23.79 -0.71 -3.94
CA LYS A 195 -25.00 -1.13 -3.21
C LYS A 195 -24.71 -2.27 -2.22
N ALA A 196 -23.75 -3.14 -2.52
CA ALA A 196 -23.34 -4.25 -1.65
C ALA A 196 -22.68 -3.81 -0.32
N SER A 197 -22.17 -2.58 -0.21
CA SER A 197 -21.62 -2.04 1.05
C SER A 197 -22.70 -1.75 2.11
N GLN A 198 -23.94 -1.51 1.68
CA GLN A 198 -25.09 -1.20 2.52
C GLN A 198 -24.78 -0.05 3.51
N PHE A 199 -24.70 -0.34 4.81
CA PHE A 199 -24.39 0.63 5.88
C PHE A 199 -23.04 0.38 6.57
N ASN A 200 -22.17 -0.46 6.00
CA ASN A 200 -20.74 -0.40 6.30
C ASN A 200 -20.12 0.73 5.44
N VAL A 201 -19.85 1.87 6.08
CA VAL A 201 -19.32 3.10 5.44
C VAL A 201 -17.83 3.34 5.74
N ALA A 202 -17.14 2.36 6.33
CA ALA A 202 -15.71 2.45 6.60
C ALA A 202 -14.87 2.55 5.31
N GLU A 203 -13.73 3.24 5.36
CA GLU A 203 -12.93 3.54 4.17
C GLU A 203 -11.44 3.30 4.44
N THR A 204 -10.76 2.66 3.49
CA THR A 204 -9.33 2.33 3.61
C THR A 204 -8.49 3.59 3.74
N GLY A 205 -7.58 3.61 4.72
CA GLY A 205 -6.71 4.76 5.03
C GLY A 205 -7.34 5.89 5.84
N ALA A 206 -8.62 5.79 6.23
CA ALA A 206 -9.30 6.81 7.02
C ALA A 206 -8.70 6.98 8.43
N MET A 207 -8.73 8.22 8.92
CA MET A 207 -8.29 8.65 10.24
C MET A 207 -9.47 9.23 11.04
N SER A 208 -9.26 9.61 12.31
CA SER A 208 -10.30 10.17 13.18
C SER A 208 -11.09 11.31 12.53
N LYS A 209 -10.38 12.24 11.88
CA LYS A 209 -10.92 13.43 11.18
C LYS A 209 -11.90 13.14 10.05
N ASP A 210 -11.91 11.91 9.52
CA ASP A 210 -12.83 11.48 8.46
C ASP A 210 -14.17 10.96 9.02
N THR A 211 -14.18 10.57 10.31
CA THR A 211 -15.35 9.94 10.94
C THR A 211 -16.58 10.85 11.09
N PRO A 212 -16.49 12.18 11.29
CA PRO A 212 -17.66 13.06 11.26
C PRO A 212 -18.41 13.01 9.92
N TYR A 213 -17.68 12.99 8.80
CA TYR A 213 -18.27 12.85 7.46
C TYR A 213 -18.87 11.45 7.24
N MET A 214 -18.22 10.39 7.75
CA MET A 214 -18.83 9.04 7.75
C MET A 214 -20.16 9.00 8.51
N ALA A 215 -20.29 9.73 9.63
CA ALA A 215 -21.53 9.81 10.40
C ALA A 215 -22.65 10.49 9.59
N GLU A 216 -22.37 11.61 8.93
CA GLU A 216 -23.32 12.29 8.05
C GLU A 216 -23.77 11.40 6.88
N ILE A 217 -22.83 10.71 6.23
CA ILE A 217 -23.13 9.79 5.13
C ILE A 217 -23.95 8.58 5.62
N LEU A 218 -23.67 8.05 6.81
CA LEU A 218 -24.45 6.96 7.40
C LEU A 218 -25.88 7.40 7.73
N VAL A 219 -26.04 8.56 8.39
CA VAL A 219 -27.33 9.19 8.65
C VAL A 219 -28.12 9.38 7.36
N LYS A 220 -27.49 9.92 6.31
CA LYS A 220 -28.11 10.14 5.01
C LYS A 220 -28.53 8.83 4.35
N ARG A 221 -27.68 7.80 4.36
CA ARG A 221 -28.02 6.45 3.85
C ARG A 221 -29.25 5.89 4.57
N MET A 222 -29.24 5.84 5.89
CA MET A 222 -30.38 5.32 6.68
C MET A 222 -31.67 6.11 6.42
N LYS A 223 -31.62 7.45 6.42
CA LYS A 223 -32.80 8.29 6.16
C LYS A 223 -33.33 8.18 4.72
N SER A 224 -32.51 7.69 3.77
CA SER A 224 -32.90 7.46 2.37
C SER A 224 -33.36 6.03 2.06
N ASP A 225 -33.21 5.08 2.98
CA ASP A 225 -33.49 3.67 2.73
C ASP A 225 -34.91 3.28 3.17
N PRO A 226 -35.82 2.90 2.26
CA PRO A 226 -37.22 2.61 2.60
C PRO A 226 -37.39 1.35 3.48
N ARG A 227 -36.31 0.59 3.72
CA ARG A 227 -36.31 -0.58 4.62
C ARG A 227 -36.05 -0.20 6.09
N VAL A 228 -35.73 1.07 6.39
CA VAL A 228 -35.39 1.59 7.73
C VAL A 228 -36.45 2.56 8.22
N ASN A 229 -37.17 2.19 9.28
CA ASN A 229 -38.03 3.13 10.00
C ASN A 229 -37.22 3.83 11.11
N ILE A 230 -36.75 5.06 10.85
CA ILE A 230 -35.86 5.81 11.75
C ILE A 230 -36.41 5.91 13.19
N GLU A 231 -37.73 6.07 13.36
CA GLU A 231 -38.40 6.28 14.65
C GLU A 231 -38.79 4.99 15.41
N LYS A 232 -38.74 3.82 14.76
CA LYS A 232 -39.21 2.54 15.31
C LYS A 232 -38.14 1.45 15.36
N ASP A 233 -37.25 1.41 14.38
CA ASP A 233 -36.23 0.37 14.26
C ASP A 233 -35.07 0.62 15.21
N TRP A 234 -34.57 -0.45 15.86
CA TRP A 234 -33.33 -0.39 16.64
C TRP A 234 -32.11 -0.59 15.75
N LYS A 235 -31.15 0.31 15.90
CA LYS A 235 -29.88 0.32 15.14
C LYS A 235 -28.70 -0.02 16.05
N LEU A 236 -27.82 -0.91 15.60
CA LEU A 236 -26.50 -1.12 16.18
C LEU A 236 -25.44 -0.56 15.22
N ILE A 237 -24.70 0.45 15.67
CA ILE A 237 -23.63 1.09 14.89
C ILE A 237 -22.30 0.76 15.57
N SER A 238 -21.40 0.07 14.87
CA SER A 238 -20.05 -0.21 15.37
C SER A 238 -19.04 0.79 14.80
N LEU A 239 -18.10 1.25 15.63
CA LEU A 239 -17.05 2.20 15.25
C LEU A 239 -15.69 1.69 15.72
N MET A 240 -14.67 1.73 14.84
CA MET A 240 -13.27 1.47 15.17
C MET A 240 -12.37 2.35 14.29
N ILE A 241 -11.50 3.16 14.89
CA ILE A 241 -10.61 4.11 14.19
C ILE A 241 -9.30 4.30 15.00
N GLY A 242 -8.30 5.00 14.47
CA GLY A 242 -7.02 5.25 15.15
C GLY A 242 -5.77 4.55 14.60
N PRO A 243 -5.81 3.34 13.97
CA PRO A 243 -4.61 2.69 13.46
C PRO A 243 -3.84 3.54 12.45
N ASN A 244 -4.51 4.21 11.50
CA ASN A 244 -3.85 5.09 10.53
C ASN A 244 -3.27 6.35 11.21
N ASP A 245 -3.99 6.93 12.17
CA ASP A 245 -3.53 8.05 12.99
C ASP A 245 -2.22 7.68 13.72
N PHE A 246 -2.17 6.48 14.30
CA PHE A 246 -1.00 5.93 15.00
C PHE A 246 0.18 5.57 14.08
N CYS A 247 -0.11 5.05 12.90
CA CYS A 247 0.87 4.47 11.98
C CYS A 247 1.47 5.47 11.00
N SER A 248 0.72 6.52 10.63
CA SER A 248 1.03 7.38 9.49
C SER A 248 0.88 8.89 9.74
N GLU A 249 0.24 9.34 10.82
CA GLU A 249 0.11 10.78 11.13
C GLU A 249 0.88 11.22 12.39
N MET A 250 0.77 10.48 13.50
CA MET A 250 1.27 10.85 14.83
C MET A 250 2.76 11.25 14.87
N CYS A 251 3.60 10.70 14.01
CA CYS A 251 5.04 11.02 13.97
C CYS A 251 5.40 12.20 13.05
N TRP A 252 4.49 12.71 12.22
CA TRP A 252 4.75 13.80 11.26
C TRP A 252 4.19 15.16 11.68
N ILE A 253 3.27 15.17 12.64
CA ILE A 253 2.73 16.38 13.28
C ILE A 253 3.71 16.96 14.32
N SER A 254 3.58 18.27 14.60
CA SER A 254 4.51 19.01 15.47
C SER A 254 4.47 18.62 16.95
N SER A 255 3.38 17.99 17.41
CA SER A 255 3.28 17.36 18.72
C SER A 255 2.44 16.10 18.59
N PRO A 256 3.01 14.88 18.78
CA PRO A 256 2.28 13.61 18.73
C PRO A 256 1.01 13.57 19.59
N TRP A 257 0.99 14.34 20.68
CA TRP A 257 -0.11 14.41 21.64
C TRP A 257 -1.37 15.11 21.11
N SER A 258 -1.27 15.91 20.04
CA SER A 258 -2.44 16.65 19.54
C SER A 258 -3.52 15.75 18.93
N ILE A 259 -3.17 14.51 18.51
CA ILE A 259 -4.15 13.53 18.04
C ILE A 259 -5.22 13.23 19.09
N LEU A 260 -4.87 13.27 20.38
CA LEU A 260 -5.81 13.05 21.49
C LEU A 260 -6.85 14.18 21.60
N LYS A 261 -6.44 15.43 21.32
CA LYS A 261 -7.36 16.57 21.29
C LYS A 261 -8.29 16.46 20.09
N ASN A 262 -7.71 16.24 18.91
CA ASN A 262 -8.46 16.14 17.65
C ASN A 262 -9.49 15.01 17.73
N HIS A 263 -9.08 13.82 18.18
CA HIS A 263 -9.98 12.67 18.34
C HIS A 263 -11.10 12.91 19.36
N ARG A 264 -10.83 13.65 20.46
CA ARG A 264 -11.89 14.05 21.40
C ARG A 264 -12.96 14.90 20.70
N GLU A 265 -12.54 15.83 19.85
CA GLU A 265 -13.43 16.74 19.12
C GLU A 265 -14.21 15.97 18.03
N ASP A 266 -13.53 15.16 17.21
CA ASP A 266 -14.12 14.31 16.17
C ASP A 266 -15.16 13.32 16.75
N LEU A 267 -14.79 12.55 17.78
CA LEU A 267 -15.64 11.50 18.33
C LEU A 267 -16.88 12.07 19.02
N ILE A 268 -16.74 13.21 19.72
CA ILE A 268 -17.89 13.90 20.30
C ILE A 268 -18.81 14.45 19.18
N GLN A 269 -18.26 14.97 18.07
CA GLN A 269 -19.06 15.38 16.91
C GLN A 269 -19.80 14.19 16.29
N VAL A 270 -19.13 13.06 16.05
CA VAL A 270 -19.74 11.81 15.55
C VAL A 270 -20.90 11.37 16.43
N LEU A 271 -20.68 11.24 17.74
CA LEU A 271 -21.68 10.72 18.66
C LEU A 271 -22.89 11.66 18.77
N ARG A 272 -22.69 12.99 18.70
CA ARG A 272 -23.78 13.97 18.62
C ARG A 272 -24.55 13.86 17.30
N THR A 273 -23.85 13.83 16.16
CA THR A 273 -24.46 13.66 14.83
C THR A 273 -25.32 12.40 14.74
N LEU A 274 -24.84 11.27 15.26
CA LEU A 274 -25.61 10.03 15.32
C LEU A 274 -26.82 10.17 16.27
N ARG A 275 -26.61 10.65 17.50
CA ARG A 275 -27.66 10.82 18.51
C ARG A 275 -28.82 11.69 18.05
N ASP A 276 -28.50 12.83 17.45
CA ASP A 276 -29.50 13.86 17.13
C ASP A 276 -30.18 13.60 15.77
N ASN A 277 -29.79 12.54 15.06
CA ASN A 277 -30.41 12.12 13.79
C ASN A 277 -30.98 10.69 13.78
N LEU A 278 -30.57 9.83 14.72
CA LEU A 278 -30.91 8.41 14.77
C LEU A 278 -31.35 8.02 16.20
N PRO A 279 -32.59 8.33 16.62
CA PRO A 279 -33.16 7.78 17.85
C PRO A 279 -33.18 6.23 17.78
N ARG A 280 -33.33 5.54 18.91
CA ARG A 280 -33.26 4.06 18.98
C ARG A 280 -31.94 3.48 18.47
N THR A 281 -30.81 3.99 18.96
CA THR A 281 -29.47 3.56 18.52
C THR A 281 -28.59 3.14 19.69
N LEU A 282 -27.94 1.98 19.53
CA LEU A 282 -26.82 1.53 20.34
C LEU A 282 -25.53 1.75 19.53
N VAL A 283 -24.58 2.54 20.07
CA VAL A 283 -23.25 2.71 19.47
C VAL A 283 -22.23 1.85 20.22
N SER A 284 -21.46 1.07 19.47
CA SER A 284 -20.44 0.14 19.94
C SER A 284 -19.05 0.60 19.48
N ILE A 285 -18.35 1.36 20.32
CA ILE A 285 -16.97 1.79 20.06
C ILE A 285 -16.04 0.62 20.40
N ILE A 286 -15.30 0.12 19.43
CA ILE A 286 -14.21 -0.84 19.66
C ILE A 286 -12.94 -0.02 19.85
N LEU A 287 -12.27 -0.20 20.97
CA LEU A 287 -11.10 0.60 21.31
C LEU A 287 -9.97 0.34 20.30
N SER A 288 -9.23 1.39 19.94
CA SER A 288 -8.16 1.24 18.94
C SER A 288 -7.04 0.31 19.44
N PRO A 289 -6.57 -0.70 18.67
CA PRO A 289 -5.53 -1.61 19.13
C PRO A 289 -4.17 -0.90 19.24
N SER A 290 -3.37 -1.26 20.26
CA SER A 290 -2.00 -0.71 20.38
C SER A 290 -1.07 -1.39 19.37
N MET A 291 -0.32 -0.60 18.60
CA MET A 291 0.62 -1.09 17.57
C MET A 291 1.82 -1.90 18.14
N LYS A 292 1.89 -2.07 19.47
CA LYS A 292 2.67 -3.15 20.11
C LYS A 292 2.38 -4.52 19.48
N ILE A 293 1.14 -4.80 19.07
CA ILE A 293 0.78 -6.08 18.44
C ILE A 293 1.60 -6.35 17.16
N LEU A 294 1.80 -5.34 16.32
CA LEU A 294 2.61 -5.43 15.11
C LEU A 294 4.11 -5.44 15.42
N VAL A 295 4.57 -4.67 16.41
CA VAL A 295 6.01 -4.62 16.75
C VAL A 295 6.50 -5.92 17.40
N ASN A 296 5.63 -6.64 18.12
CA ASN A 296 5.96 -7.88 18.82
C ASN A 296 5.94 -9.15 17.93
N LEU A 297 5.62 -9.05 16.64
CA LEU A 297 5.56 -10.22 15.73
C LEU A 297 6.96 -10.84 15.53
N THR A 298 7.09 -12.11 15.91
CA THR A 298 8.33 -12.92 15.86
C THR A 298 8.50 -13.65 14.53
N ALA A 299 9.75 -13.97 14.16
CA ALA A 299 10.11 -14.69 12.93
C ALA A 299 9.57 -14.05 11.63
N ARG A 300 9.53 -12.71 11.57
CA ARG A 300 8.89 -11.94 10.51
C ARG A 300 9.44 -12.28 9.11
N PRO A 301 8.57 -12.67 8.15
CA PRO A 301 8.91 -12.71 6.73
C PRO A 301 9.24 -11.30 6.21
N PHE A 302 10.29 -11.15 5.40
CA PHE A 302 10.68 -9.84 4.84
C PHE A 302 9.57 -9.05 4.11
N PRO A 303 8.56 -9.65 3.44
CA PRO A 303 7.43 -8.88 2.90
C PRO A 303 6.69 -8.11 3.99
N CYS A 304 6.49 -8.76 5.14
CA CYS A 304 5.91 -8.17 6.32
C CYS A 304 6.81 -7.08 6.94
N ASP A 305 8.15 -7.16 6.83
CA ASP A 305 9.03 -6.05 7.24
C ASP A 305 8.77 -4.81 6.36
N LEU A 306 8.81 -5.00 5.04
CA LEU A 306 8.64 -3.93 4.04
C LEU A 306 7.26 -3.26 4.13
N THR A 307 6.18 -4.05 4.18
CA THR A 307 4.83 -3.50 4.28
C THR A 307 4.59 -2.82 5.63
N ASN A 308 5.17 -3.30 6.73
CA ASN A 308 5.08 -2.58 8.01
C ASN A 308 5.92 -1.28 8.05
N ASP A 309 7.07 -1.21 7.37
CA ASP A 309 7.83 0.05 7.20
C ASP A 309 7.07 1.08 6.35
N LEU A 310 6.21 0.64 5.41
CA LEU A 310 5.34 1.49 4.59
C LEU A 310 4.03 1.88 5.30
N GLU A 311 3.17 0.90 5.58
CA GLU A 311 1.82 1.11 6.14
C GLU A 311 1.85 1.59 7.61
N CYS A 312 2.95 1.34 8.33
CA CYS A 312 3.13 1.78 9.72
C CYS A 312 4.50 2.45 9.97
N SER A 313 4.85 3.37 9.08
CA SER A 313 6.11 4.15 9.10
C SER A 313 6.45 4.80 10.45
N CYS A 314 5.46 5.26 11.24
CA CYS A 314 5.68 5.81 12.58
C CYS A 314 6.18 4.78 13.59
N MET A 315 5.86 3.50 13.42
CA MET A 315 6.36 2.42 14.28
C MET A 315 7.68 1.84 13.77
N PHE A 316 7.76 1.52 12.48
CA PHE A 316 8.87 0.72 11.94
C PHE A 316 10.01 1.56 11.37
N GLY A 317 9.72 2.74 10.81
CA GLY A 317 10.71 3.61 10.20
C GLY A 317 11.85 3.99 11.14
N LEU A 318 13.10 3.83 10.67
CA LEU A 318 14.33 3.99 11.47
C LEU A 318 14.41 5.30 12.26
N LYS A 319 13.87 6.40 11.71
CA LYS A 319 13.81 7.73 12.32
C LYS A 319 13.07 7.77 13.67
N TRP A 320 12.06 6.92 13.84
CA TRP A 320 11.07 7.03 14.92
C TRP A 320 11.15 5.93 15.98
N ARG A 321 12.10 4.98 15.83
CA ARG A 321 12.22 3.81 16.72
C ARG A 321 12.48 4.16 18.19
N LYS A 322 13.02 5.36 18.50
CA LYS A 322 13.27 5.83 19.87
C LYS A 322 12.02 6.38 20.55
N GLN A 323 11.04 6.87 19.77
CA GLN A 323 9.81 7.51 20.24
C GLN A 323 8.68 6.51 20.52
N ARG A 324 8.86 5.23 20.17
CA ARG A 324 7.87 4.15 20.37
C ARG A 324 7.26 4.11 21.77
N SER A 325 8.03 4.37 22.83
CA SER A 325 7.53 4.37 24.21
C SER A 325 6.51 5.48 24.48
N GLU A 326 6.78 6.70 23.99
CA GLU A 326 5.84 7.83 24.04
C GLU A 326 4.60 7.53 23.20
N PHE A 327 4.80 7.05 21.97
CA PHE A 327 3.71 6.67 21.07
C PHE A 327 2.79 5.60 21.67
N TYR A 328 3.32 4.58 22.35
CA TYR A 328 2.52 3.58 23.04
C TYR A 328 1.72 4.15 24.22
N TYR A 329 2.25 5.15 24.93
CA TYR A 329 1.52 5.83 25.99
C TYR A 329 0.39 6.69 25.42
N ILE A 330 0.61 7.36 24.28
CA ILE A 330 -0.43 8.11 23.56
C ILE A 330 -1.57 7.17 23.11
N MET A 331 -1.26 5.98 22.59
CA MET A 331 -2.29 4.96 22.27
C MET A 331 -3.10 4.53 23.51
N GLU A 332 -2.47 4.40 24.67
CA GLU A 332 -3.16 4.11 25.93
C GLU A 332 -4.06 5.27 26.38
N GLN A 333 -3.61 6.52 26.20
CA GLN A 333 -4.46 7.69 26.48
C GLN A 333 -5.64 7.81 25.50
N TRP A 334 -5.48 7.38 24.26
CA TRP A 334 -6.57 7.30 23.27
C TRP A 334 -7.65 6.30 23.71
N GLN A 335 -7.25 5.10 24.13
CA GLN A 335 -8.16 4.08 24.65
C GLN A 335 -8.91 4.56 25.91
N ASN A 336 -8.21 5.26 26.81
CA ASN A 336 -8.81 5.89 28.00
C ASN A 336 -9.79 7.01 27.64
N LEU A 337 -9.49 7.80 26.61
CA LEU A 337 -10.32 8.88 26.07
C LEU A 337 -11.62 8.34 25.44
N GLU A 338 -11.54 7.28 24.64
CA GLU A 338 -12.70 6.57 24.09
C GLU A 338 -13.60 6.00 25.22
N GLU A 339 -13.00 5.42 26.28
CA GLU A 339 -13.72 4.98 27.47
C GLU A 339 -14.37 6.14 28.25
N GLU A 340 -13.71 7.30 28.38
CA GLU A 340 -14.27 8.50 29.03
C GLU A 340 -15.47 9.05 28.26
N ILE A 341 -15.32 9.31 26.96
CA ILE A 341 -16.37 9.89 26.11
C ILE A 341 -17.62 9.00 26.11
N SER A 342 -17.44 7.67 26.04
CA SER A 342 -18.56 6.72 26.08
C SER A 342 -19.45 6.83 27.33
N ARG A 343 -18.90 7.35 28.44
CA ARG A 343 -19.57 7.50 29.75
C ARG A 343 -20.24 8.86 29.95
N MET A 344 -20.06 9.82 29.04
CA MET A 344 -20.68 11.14 29.14
C MET A 344 -22.21 11.02 29.18
N SER A 345 -22.85 11.79 30.08
CA SER A 345 -24.30 11.72 30.32
C SER A 345 -25.14 12.06 29.09
N GLU A 346 -24.64 12.92 28.19
CA GLU A 346 -25.29 13.28 26.93
C GLU A 346 -25.42 12.10 25.93
N PHE A 347 -24.76 10.98 26.21
CA PHE A 347 -24.73 9.73 25.44
C PHE A 347 -25.26 8.50 26.21
N GLN A 348 -26.02 8.71 27.29
CA GLN A 348 -26.59 7.65 28.14
C GLN A 348 -28.12 7.85 28.34
N LYS A 349 -28.84 8.01 27.22
CA LYS A 349 -30.31 8.15 27.17
C LYS A 349 -30.99 6.77 27.06
N ASP A 350 -32.30 6.72 27.30
CA ASP A 350 -33.08 5.48 27.08
C ASP A 350 -33.21 5.12 25.60
N ASP A 351 -33.26 6.08 24.68
CA ASP A 351 -33.33 5.86 23.23
C ASP A 351 -31.97 5.81 22.54
N PHE A 352 -30.91 6.32 23.18
CA PHE A 352 -29.55 6.36 22.63
C PHE A 352 -28.49 6.11 23.71
N THR A 353 -27.66 5.06 23.53
CA THR A 353 -26.54 4.79 24.44
C THR A 353 -25.26 4.41 23.69
N VAL A 354 -24.12 4.76 24.28
CA VAL A 354 -22.78 4.35 23.81
C VAL A 354 -22.18 3.33 24.79
N VAL A 355 -21.48 2.32 24.25
CA VAL A 355 -20.69 1.34 25.00
C VAL A 355 -19.34 1.09 24.31
N THR A 356 -18.29 0.84 25.10
CA THR A 356 -16.97 0.45 24.59
C THR A 356 -16.76 -1.07 24.63
N GLN A 357 -15.97 -1.59 23.69
CA GLN A 357 -15.52 -2.98 23.61
C GLN A 357 -13.98 -3.01 23.77
N PRO A 358 -13.45 -3.21 25.00
CA PRO A 358 -12.03 -3.05 25.29
C PRO A 358 -11.17 -4.28 24.99
N PHE A 359 -11.70 -5.33 24.34
CA PHE A 359 -10.97 -6.58 24.07
C PHE A 359 -9.66 -6.38 23.28
N THR A 360 -9.48 -5.27 22.56
CA THR A 360 -8.27 -4.89 21.80
C THR A 360 -7.13 -4.34 22.66
N THR A 361 -7.38 -4.02 23.93
CA THR A 361 -6.39 -3.31 24.78
C THR A 361 -5.23 -4.20 25.25
N ASN A 362 -5.41 -5.53 25.26
CA ASN A 362 -4.37 -6.50 25.60
C ASN A 362 -4.42 -7.75 24.69
N ILE A 363 -4.29 -7.56 23.37
CA ILE A 363 -4.19 -8.66 22.38
C ILE A 363 -2.76 -8.86 21.87
N SER A 364 -2.47 -10.12 21.56
CA SER A 364 -1.35 -10.54 20.72
C SER A 364 -1.87 -11.44 19.59
N ILE A 365 -1.17 -11.47 18.46
CA ILE A 365 -1.37 -12.54 17.47
C ILE A 365 -0.92 -13.87 18.12
N PRO A 366 -1.63 -14.99 17.89
CA PRO A 366 -1.20 -16.31 18.36
C PRO A 366 0.17 -16.73 17.81
N VAL A 367 0.80 -17.68 18.48
CA VAL A 367 2.09 -18.26 18.09
C VAL A 367 1.97 -19.76 17.83
N ASN A 368 2.82 -20.26 16.95
CA ASN A 368 3.00 -21.68 16.68
C ASN A 368 3.77 -22.36 17.84
N SER A 369 3.90 -23.68 17.80
CA SER A 369 4.61 -24.47 18.82
C SER A 369 6.12 -24.19 18.94
N ASP A 370 6.72 -23.51 17.96
CA ASP A 370 8.12 -23.05 17.97
C ASP A 370 8.28 -21.59 18.47
N GLY A 371 7.19 -20.92 18.85
CA GLY A 371 7.19 -19.51 19.27
C GLY A 371 7.21 -18.49 18.12
N SER A 372 7.15 -18.92 16.85
CA SER A 372 6.93 -18.04 15.71
C SER A 372 5.47 -17.56 15.63
N THR A 373 5.22 -16.41 15.03
CA THR A 373 3.86 -15.87 14.82
C THR A 373 3.01 -16.80 13.93
N ASP A 374 1.75 -17.07 14.29
CA ASP A 374 0.78 -17.69 13.38
C ASP A 374 0.27 -16.66 12.35
N TRP A 375 0.98 -16.58 11.22
CA TRP A 375 0.66 -15.71 10.08
C TRP A 375 -0.69 -15.99 9.41
N THR A 376 -1.40 -17.07 9.77
CA THR A 376 -2.75 -17.33 9.21
C THR A 376 -3.83 -16.44 9.82
N PHE A 377 -3.57 -15.78 10.96
CA PHE A 377 -4.43 -14.72 11.52
C PHE A 377 -4.26 -13.35 10.82
N LEU A 378 -3.29 -13.21 9.91
CA LEU A 378 -2.96 -11.96 9.19
C LEU A 378 -3.15 -12.09 7.67
N SER A 379 -3.41 -10.96 7.02
CA SER A 379 -3.43 -10.77 5.55
C SER A 379 -2.02 -10.89 4.96
N THR A 380 -1.87 -10.81 3.62
CA THR A 380 -0.56 -10.87 2.93
C THR A 380 0.32 -9.65 3.19
N ASP A 381 -0.26 -8.50 3.58
CA ASP A 381 0.45 -7.33 4.10
C ASP A 381 1.14 -7.58 5.45
N CYS A 382 0.65 -8.55 6.23
CA CYS A 382 1.04 -8.80 7.61
C CYS A 382 0.80 -7.59 8.56
N PHE A 383 -0.22 -6.79 8.24
CA PHE A 383 -0.67 -5.60 8.96
C PHE A 383 -2.18 -5.69 9.25
N HIS A 384 -2.98 -5.99 8.23
CA HIS A 384 -4.41 -6.29 8.34
C HIS A 384 -4.63 -7.74 8.81
N ILE A 385 -5.81 -8.00 9.38
CA ILE A 385 -6.22 -9.32 9.85
C ILE A 385 -6.91 -10.13 8.75
N SER A 386 -6.63 -11.44 8.68
CA SER A 386 -7.32 -12.36 7.77
C SER A 386 -8.79 -12.57 8.17
N GLN A 387 -9.57 -13.32 7.40
CA GLN A 387 -10.92 -13.72 7.81
C GLN A 387 -10.89 -14.58 9.09
N LYS A 388 -9.91 -15.48 9.25
CA LYS A 388 -9.65 -16.22 10.52
C LYS A 388 -9.37 -15.26 11.67
N GLY A 389 -8.66 -14.15 11.42
CA GLY A 389 -8.52 -13.03 12.36
C GLY A 389 -9.86 -12.35 12.69
N ASN A 390 -10.63 -11.95 11.67
CA ASN A 390 -11.94 -11.32 11.82
C ASN A 390 -12.94 -12.17 12.63
N ALA A 391 -12.93 -13.49 12.45
CA ALA A 391 -13.75 -14.42 13.22
C ALA A 391 -13.44 -14.35 14.73
N ARG A 392 -12.14 -14.30 15.09
CA ARG A 392 -11.70 -14.17 16.48
C ARG A 392 -12.04 -12.78 17.08
N VAL A 393 -11.90 -11.71 16.28
CA VAL A 393 -12.39 -10.37 16.65
C VAL A 393 -13.90 -10.39 16.90
N THR A 394 -14.68 -11.00 16.02
CA THR A 394 -16.14 -11.09 16.15
C THR A 394 -16.56 -11.77 17.44
N ASN A 395 -15.93 -12.90 17.79
CA ASN A 395 -16.22 -13.61 19.04
C ASN A 395 -15.93 -12.73 20.27
N ALA A 396 -14.86 -11.93 20.23
CA ALA A 396 -14.52 -11.02 21.32
C ALA A 396 -15.51 -9.83 21.43
N VAL A 397 -15.90 -9.22 20.30
CA VAL A 397 -16.93 -8.17 20.24
C VAL A 397 -18.28 -8.68 20.76
N TRP A 398 -18.70 -9.88 20.34
CA TRP A 398 -19.94 -10.50 20.78
C TRP A 398 -19.96 -10.77 22.30
N ASN A 399 -18.86 -11.31 22.84
CA ASN A 399 -18.73 -11.49 24.29
C ASN A 399 -18.77 -10.14 25.02
N ASN A 400 -18.00 -9.15 24.57
CA ASN A 400 -17.99 -7.80 25.15
C ASN A 400 -19.38 -7.10 25.08
N LEU A 401 -20.26 -7.44 24.13
CA LEU A 401 -21.65 -6.94 24.09
C LEU A 401 -22.56 -7.56 25.17
N LEU A 402 -22.23 -8.75 25.69
CA LEU A 402 -22.99 -9.44 26.75
C LEU A 402 -22.33 -9.31 28.14
N GLU A 403 -21.07 -8.87 28.20
CA GLU A 403 -20.35 -8.56 29.44
C GLU A 403 -20.70 -7.16 29.99
N CYS A 404 -20.94 -7.07 31.30
CA CYS A 404 -21.18 -5.76 31.93
C CYS A 404 -19.97 -4.83 31.78
N PRO A 405 -20.14 -3.50 31.61
CA PRO A 405 -19.03 -2.59 31.27
C PRO A 405 -17.81 -2.60 32.21
N GLN A 406 -17.96 -3.01 33.47
CA GLN A 406 -16.87 -3.16 34.45
C GLN A 406 -16.29 -4.58 34.53
N GLU A 407 -16.90 -5.55 33.83
CA GLU A 407 -16.57 -6.98 33.79
C GLU A 407 -16.14 -7.42 32.36
N LYS A 408 -15.91 -6.49 31.42
CA LYS A 408 -15.55 -6.79 30.02
C LYS A 408 -14.14 -7.34 29.87
N SER A 409 -13.99 -8.36 29.04
CA SER A 409 -12.72 -8.96 28.67
C SER A 409 -11.86 -7.98 27.87
N ARG A 410 -10.58 -7.81 28.26
CA ARG A 410 -9.58 -6.93 27.60
C ARG A 410 -8.65 -7.66 26.61
N SER A 411 -8.97 -8.92 26.27
CA SER A 411 -8.25 -9.73 25.29
C SER A 411 -9.22 -10.64 24.53
N TRP A 412 -8.72 -11.35 23.52
CA TRP A 412 -9.49 -12.27 22.69
C TRP A 412 -9.21 -13.75 23.00
N ASP A 413 -10.23 -14.46 23.47
CA ASP A 413 -10.20 -15.92 23.56
C ASP A 413 -10.12 -16.56 22.16
N GLU A 414 -9.81 -17.86 22.12
CA GLU A 414 -9.91 -18.70 20.92
C GLU A 414 -11.37 -18.81 20.48
N THR A 415 -11.61 -18.85 19.15
CA THR A 415 -12.96 -18.81 18.58
C THR A 415 -13.81 -19.99 19.09
N PHE A 416 -15.06 -19.71 19.46
CA PHE A 416 -16.04 -20.60 20.11
C PHE A 416 -15.67 -21.20 21.49
N LYS A 417 -14.38 -21.29 21.87
CA LYS A 417 -13.92 -21.76 23.20
C LYS A 417 -14.62 -21.05 24.36
N ARG A 418 -14.97 -19.78 24.16
CA ARG A 418 -15.85 -19.02 25.04
C ARG A 418 -16.81 -18.20 24.17
N PHE A 419 -18.03 -18.69 24.02
CA PHE A 419 -19.10 -17.98 23.32
C PHE A 419 -20.22 -17.69 24.33
N LEU A 420 -20.46 -16.40 24.63
CA LEU A 420 -21.52 -16.02 25.57
C LEU A 420 -22.89 -16.04 24.88
N CYS A 421 -23.91 -16.49 25.61
CA CYS A 421 -25.28 -16.56 25.13
C CYS A 421 -26.23 -15.71 26.00
N PRO A 422 -27.24 -15.06 25.41
CA PRO A 422 -28.36 -14.50 26.17
C PRO A 422 -29.05 -15.59 27.00
N THR A 423 -29.60 -15.21 28.15
CA THR A 423 -30.36 -16.12 29.03
C THR A 423 -31.60 -15.42 29.59
N VAL A 424 -32.58 -16.17 30.12
CA VAL A 424 -33.77 -15.57 30.78
C VAL A 424 -33.39 -14.56 31.87
N LYS A 425 -32.26 -14.76 32.58
CA LYS A 425 -31.77 -13.87 33.65
C LYS A 425 -30.94 -12.69 33.14
N ARG A 426 -30.30 -12.83 31.98
CA ARG A 426 -29.50 -11.81 31.29
C ARG A 426 -29.79 -11.88 29.78
N SER A 427 -30.96 -11.39 29.38
CA SER A 427 -31.42 -11.43 27.98
C SER A 427 -31.01 -10.20 27.16
N TYR A 428 -30.59 -9.13 27.85
CA TYR A 428 -30.33 -7.83 27.25
C TYR A 428 -28.85 -7.63 26.96
N ILE A 429 -28.56 -6.84 25.92
CA ILE A 429 -27.22 -6.33 25.63
C ILE A 429 -26.76 -5.44 26.80
N ALA A 430 -25.49 -5.55 27.17
CA ALA A 430 -24.96 -4.95 28.39
C ALA A 430 -24.70 -3.45 28.23
N THR A 431 -25.25 -2.66 29.17
CA THR A 431 -25.13 -1.19 29.21
C THR A 431 -24.84 -0.73 30.64
N TRP A 432 -24.37 0.52 30.83
CA TRP A 432 -24.09 1.05 32.16
C TRP A 432 -25.33 1.05 33.08
N LYS A 433 -26.51 1.33 32.53
CA LYS A 433 -27.78 1.41 33.29
C LYS A 433 -28.31 0.04 33.74
N ASN A 434 -28.41 -0.95 32.85
CA ASN A 434 -28.97 -2.27 33.21
C ASN A 434 -28.00 -3.09 34.09
N CYS A 435 -26.69 -3.03 33.86
CA CYS A 435 -25.71 -3.64 34.76
C CYS A 435 -25.60 -2.93 36.12
N GLY A 436 -25.84 -1.60 36.17
CA GLY A 436 -25.79 -0.82 37.41
C GLY A 436 -26.78 -1.30 38.49
N THR A 437 -27.96 -1.78 38.10
CA THR A 437 -28.98 -2.33 39.02
C THR A 437 -28.55 -3.68 39.59
N GLU A 438 -28.01 -4.57 38.74
CA GLU A 438 -27.46 -5.86 39.17
C GLU A 438 -26.25 -5.67 40.10
N MET A 439 -25.35 -4.74 39.77
CA MET A 439 -24.21 -4.35 40.59
C MET A 439 -24.64 -3.82 41.97
N LYS A 440 -25.69 -2.99 42.05
CA LYS A 440 -26.25 -2.54 43.35
C LYS A 440 -26.78 -3.71 44.17
N ASN A 441 -27.40 -4.71 43.55
CA ASN A 441 -27.89 -5.91 44.25
C ASN A 441 -26.76 -6.87 44.67
N ARG A 442 -25.75 -7.12 43.80
CA ARG A 442 -24.52 -7.85 44.16
C ARG A 442 -23.76 -7.13 45.29
N ARG A 443 -23.66 -5.80 45.26
CA ARG A 443 -23.07 -4.98 46.35
C ARG A 443 -23.91 -5.00 47.62
N LYS A 444 -25.25 -5.03 47.58
CA LYS A 444 -26.09 -5.27 48.77
C LYS A 444 -25.86 -6.67 49.37
N LYS A 445 -25.74 -7.71 48.53
CA LYS A 445 -25.46 -9.08 48.99
C LYS A 445 -24.06 -9.21 49.61
N ARG A 446 -23.03 -8.62 48.97
CA ARG A 446 -21.67 -8.49 49.54
C ARG A 446 -21.64 -7.59 50.80
N LYS A 447 -22.42 -6.51 50.89
CA LYS A 447 -22.53 -5.69 52.12
C LYS A 447 -23.18 -6.45 53.28
N ARG A 448 -24.19 -7.31 53.03
CA ARG A 448 -24.71 -8.23 54.06
C ARG A 448 -23.62 -9.18 54.56
N GLN A 449 -22.80 -9.75 53.67
CA GLN A 449 -21.63 -10.54 54.06
C GLN A 449 -20.52 -9.72 54.75
N LYS A 450 -20.35 -8.42 54.43
CA LYS A 450 -19.33 -7.57 55.06
C LYS A 450 -19.76 -6.96 56.41
N HIS A 451 -21.05 -6.74 56.65
CA HIS A 451 -21.56 -6.41 58.01
C HIS A 451 -21.34 -7.55 59.01
N SER A 452 -21.16 -8.79 58.54
CA SER A 452 -20.70 -9.91 59.37
C SER A 452 -19.18 -9.91 59.63
N LYS A 453 -18.40 -8.97 59.05
CA LYS A 453 -16.92 -9.04 59.01
C LYS A 453 -16.15 -7.73 59.19
N THR A 454 -16.80 -6.57 59.27
CA THR A 454 -16.15 -5.30 59.63
C THR A 454 -16.99 -4.57 60.68
N ARG A 455 -16.71 -4.88 61.94
CA ARG A 455 -17.10 -4.12 63.15
C ARG A 455 -15.83 -3.48 63.72
N THR A 456 -15.09 -2.79 62.86
CA THR A 456 -13.76 -2.23 63.11
C THR A 456 -13.54 -1.03 62.19
N GLU A 457 -13.19 0.08 62.84
CA GLU A 457 -12.58 1.33 62.32
C GLU A 457 -13.34 2.21 61.29
N GLU A 458 -13.34 3.52 61.59
CA GLU A 458 -13.93 4.65 60.86
C GLU A 458 -12.97 5.86 60.89
N SER A 459 -13.32 6.95 60.18
CA SER A 459 -12.73 8.30 60.24
C SER A 459 -11.32 8.47 59.60
N VAL A 460 -10.86 9.62 59.10
CA VAL A 460 -11.35 11.01 58.89
C VAL A 460 -10.94 11.40 57.43
N SER A 461 -11.70 12.02 56.51
CA SER A 461 -12.28 13.39 56.41
C SER A 461 -11.22 14.53 56.30
N MET A 462 -11.40 15.70 55.63
CA MET A 462 -12.29 16.22 54.56
C MET A 462 -11.88 17.70 54.21
N LEU A 463 -12.57 18.38 53.29
CA LEU A 463 -12.67 19.85 53.07
C LEU A 463 -11.55 20.58 52.26
N ASP A 464 -11.72 21.79 51.68
CA ASP A 464 -12.78 22.49 50.87
C ASP A 464 -12.40 24.02 50.77
N SER A 465 -12.97 24.98 50.00
CA SER A 465 -14.01 25.10 48.94
C SER A 465 -13.96 26.50 48.26
N ASP A 466 -14.60 26.68 47.08
CA ASP A 466 -15.20 27.94 46.54
C ASP A 466 -14.29 29.15 46.08
N ARG A 467 -14.73 30.18 45.30
CA ARG A 467 -15.77 30.35 44.22
C ARG A 467 -15.80 31.82 43.65
N SER A 468 -16.57 32.03 42.56
CA SER A 468 -17.24 33.30 42.09
C SER A 468 -16.48 34.26 41.14
N SER A 469 -17.13 35.18 40.38
CA SER A 469 -18.21 35.07 39.35
C SER A 469 -18.48 36.43 38.62
N MET A 470 -19.40 36.44 37.63
CA MET A 470 -19.93 37.59 36.82
C MET A 470 -18.99 38.08 35.68
N GLU A 471 -19.39 38.30 34.41
CA GLU A 471 -20.57 38.95 33.75
C GLU A 471 -20.43 40.50 33.66
N MET A 472 -20.92 41.24 32.63
CA MET A 472 -22.14 41.04 31.81
C MET A 472 -22.19 41.96 30.53
N GLN A 473 -22.89 41.54 29.44
CA GLN A 473 -23.67 42.38 28.45
C GLN A 473 -23.00 43.49 27.55
N ASN A 474 -23.58 44.01 26.44
CA ASN A 474 -24.51 43.51 25.38
C ASN A 474 -24.58 44.42 24.10
N ALA A 475 -25.11 43.88 22.98
CA ALA A 475 -25.81 44.53 21.81
C ALA A 475 -25.18 45.74 21.02
N GLY A 476 -25.52 46.01 19.74
CA GLY A 476 -26.25 45.24 18.70
C GLY A 476 -26.77 46.06 17.48
N ILE A 477 -27.26 45.34 16.43
CA ILE A 477 -28.34 45.72 15.46
C ILE A 477 -28.05 46.62 14.21
N SER A 478 -28.65 46.21 13.05
CA SER A 478 -28.96 46.89 11.74
C SER A 478 -27.99 46.78 10.54
N ARG A 479 -28.40 46.84 9.24
CA ARG A 479 -29.62 46.38 8.49
C ARG A 479 -29.54 46.64 6.94
N LEU A 480 -29.78 45.62 6.09
CA LEU A 480 -30.28 45.65 4.66
C LEU A 480 -29.44 46.46 3.60
N PHE A 481 -29.55 46.38 2.25
CA PHE A 481 -30.37 45.71 1.18
C PHE A 481 -29.39 45.06 0.11
N LEU A 482 -29.66 44.09 -0.80
CA LEU A 482 -30.71 43.83 -1.84
C LEU A 482 -30.62 44.81 -3.06
N ILE A 483 -30.61 44.48 -4.39
CA ILE A 483 -30.98 43.34 -5.30
C ILE A 483 -30.03 43.31 -6.56
N GLY A 484 -29.62 42.17 -7.17
CA GLY A 484 -30.05 41.60 -8.50
C GLY A 484 -29.34 42.16 -9.77
N PHE A 485 -29.33 41.59 -10.99
CA PHE A 485 -29.81 40.29 -11.55
C PHE A 485 -29.28 40.04 -13.02
N LEU A 486 -29.02 38.78 -13.45
CA LEU A 486 -28.86 38.26 -14.85
C LEU A 486 -27.68 38.83 -15.72
N ILE A 487 -27.14 38.22 -16.81
CA ILE A 487 -27.66 37.46 -17.98
C ILE A 487 -26.66 36.35 -18.48
N LEU A 488 -27.16 35.37 -19.25
CA LEU A 488 -26.46 34.35 -20.09
C LEU A 488 -27.16 34.31 -21.50
N PRO A 489 -26.67 33.63 -22.58
CA PRO A 489 -25.48 32.78 -22.74
C PRO A 489 -24.64 33.10 -24.01
N SER A 490 -23.70 32.21 -24.37
CA SER A 490 -23.26 32.00 -25.76
C SER A 490 -23.21 30.50 -26.08
N MET A 491 -23.46 30.12 -27.34
CA MET A 491 -23.44 28.72 -27.81
C MET A 491 -22.52 28.57 -29.03
N VAL A 492 -21.56 27.65 -28.94
CA VAL A 492 -20.94 26.95 -30.07
C VAL A 492 -20.79 25.49 -29.66
N GLN A 493 -21.23 24.54 -30.50
CA GLN A 493 -21.27 23.13 -30.15
C GLN A 493 -19.89 22.47 -30.25
N ALA A 494 -19.30 22.16 -29.10
CA ALA A 494 -18.38 21.04 -28.99
C ALA A 494 -19.19 19.78 -28.65
N ALA A 495 -19.15 18.75 -29.51
CA ALA A 495 -19.59 17.41 -29.12
C ALA A 495 -18.74 16.96 -27.93
N SER A 496 -19.38 16.57 -26.83
CA SER A 496 -18.64 16.53 -25.55
C SER A 496 -17.77 15.28 -25.46
N PHE A 497 -16.67 15.39 -24.72
CA PHE A 497 -15.84 14.25 -24.31
C PHE A 497 -16.70 13.17 -23.61
N MET A 498 -17.75 13.57 -22.90
CA MET A 498 -18.71 12.65 -22.26
C MET A 498 -19.52 11.84 -23.27
N ASP A 499 -19.80 12.34 -24.47
CA ASP A 499 -20.56 11.61 -25.51
C ASP A 499 -19.67 10.55 -26.19
N ILE A 500 -18.41 10.89 -26.47
CA ILE A 500 -17.41 9.93 -26.97
C ILE A 500 -17.19 8.82 -25.94
N ILE A 501 -16.95 9.19 -24.68
CA ILE A 501 -16.76 8.26 -23.57
C ILE A 501 -18.02 7.42 -23.31
N ARG A 502 -19.22 8.01 -23.43
CA ARG A 502 -20.50 7.27 -23.34
C ARG A 502 -20.64 6.25 -24.47
N ASN A 503 -20.31 6.60 -25.70
CA ASN A 503 -20.38 5.67 -26.83
C ASN A 503 -19.39 4.51 -26.66
N ILE A 504 -18.18 4.78 -26.17
CA ILE A 504 -17.20 3.74 -25.80
C ILE A 504 -17.75 2.84 -24.68
N PHE A 505 -18.35 3.40 -23.62
CA PHE A 505 -18.96 2.62 -22.55
C PHE A 505 -20.24 1.88 -22.96
N GLN A 506 -20.96 2.32 -23.98
CA GLN A 506 -22.11 1.58 -24.53
C GLN A 506 -21.63 0.44 -25.45
N SER A 507 -20.63 0.67 -26.31
CA SER A 507 -20.03 -0.39 -27.14
C SER A 507 -19.45 -1.51 -26.28
N ALA A 508 -18.55 -1.17 -25.35
CA ALA A 508 -17.91 -2.11 -24.43
C ALA A 508 -18.87 -2.76 -23.42
N ARG A 509 -20.12 -2.28 -23.34
CA ARG A 509 -21.18 -2.93 -22.56
C ARG A 509 -21.96 -3.92 -23.42
N ASN A 510 -22.32 -3.55 -24.65
CA ASN A 510 -23.05 -4.43 -25.55
C ASN A 510 -22.25 -5.71 -25.83
N ASP A 511 -20.93 -5.60 -26.10
CA ASP A 511 -20.05 -6.76 -26.29
C ASP A 511 -20.10 -7.75 -25.09
N VAL A 512 -20.16 -7.21 -23.87
CA VAL A 512 -20.14 -8.00 -22.60
C VAL A 512 -21.51 -8.58 -22.26
N ASP A 513 -22.58 -7.80 -22.43
CA ASP A 513 -23.97 -8.23 -22.17
C ASP A 513 -24.45 -9.28 -23.23
N GLU A 514 -23.82 -9.36 -24.41
CA GLU A 514 -24.19 -10.29 -25.51
C GLU A 514 -23.29 -11.54 -25.65
N THR A 515 -22.01 -11.49 -25.25
CA THR A 515 -21.07 -12.64 -25.40
C THR A 515 -20.63 -13.33 -24.09
N GLY A 516 -20.87 -12.71 -22.93
CA GLY A 516 -20.33 -13.17 -21.65
C GLY A 516 -18.81 -12.94 -21.54
N VAL A 517 -18.14 -13.60 -20.57
CA VAL A 517 -16.68 -13.47 -20.41
C VAL A 517 -15.94 -14.40 -21.37
N VAL A 518 -16.07 -14.12 -22.66
CA VAL A 518 -15.09 -14.55 -23.67
C VAL A 518 -13.87 -13.65 -23.51
N TYR A 519 -12.72 -14.23 -23.13
CA TYR A 519 -11.44 -13.53 -23.25
C TYR A 519 -11.24 -13.18 -24.72
N PRO A 520 -11.09 -11.90 -25.10
CA PRO A 520 -10.88 -11.54 -26.50
C PRO A 520 -9.51 -12.07 -26.92
N ASN A 521 -9.51 -13.15 -27.70
CA ASN A 521 -8.31 -13.80 -28.20
C ASN A 521 -7.76 -12.99 -29.39
N VAL A 522 -7.28 -11.78 -29.10
CA VAL A 522 -6.72 -10.86 -30.10
C VAL A 522 -5.40 -11.43 -30.58
N GLY A 523 -5.35 -11.92 -31.82
CA GLY A 523 -4.22 -12.69 -32.36
C GLY A 523 -2.88 -11.94 -32.47
N ASP A 524 -2.84 -10.66 -32.15
CA ASP A 524 -1.69 -9.76 -32.29
C ASP A 524 -0.65 -9.95 -31.18
N ASN A 525 0.11 -11.05 -31.29
CA ASN A 525 1.34 -11.33 -30.51
C ASN A 525 2.48 -10.32 -30.75
N VAL A 526 2.20 -9.13 -31.31
CA VAL A 526 3.15 -8.11 -31.76
C VAL A 526 3.99 -7.53 -30.61
N ARG A 527 3.52 -7.62 -29.36
CA ARG A 527 4.27 -7.27 -28.13
C ARG A 527 5.12 -8.40 -27.55
N ARG A 528 5.11 -9.57 -28.16
CA ARG A 528 6.03 -10.68 -27.88
C ARG A 528 7.07 -10.78 -29.00
N GLN A 529 8.15 -11.50 -28.75
CA GLN A 529 9.05 -11.92 -29.83
C GLN A 529 8.35 -12.95 -30.73
N PRO A 530 8.69 -13.02 -32.02
CA PRO A 530 8.37 -14.20 -32.83
C PRO A 530 8.99 -15.46 -32.21
N VAL A 531 8.24 -16.55 -32.16
CA VAL A 531 8.78 -17.86 -31.75
C VAL A 531 9.70 -18.36 -32.87
N ILE A 532 10.92 -18.72 -32.50
CA ILE A 532 11.94 -19.18 -33.44
C ILE A 532 11.81 -20.70 -33.62
N PRO A 533 11.78 -21.25 -34.85
CA PRO A 533 11.67 -22.69 -35.07
C PRO A 533 12.84 -23.48 -34.47
N ASP A 534 12.57 -24.70 -34.00
CA ASP A 534 13.58 -25.56 -33.37
C ASP A 534 14.72 -25.95 -34.33
N GLN A 535 14.47 -25.92 -35.63
CA GLN A 535 15.44 -26.17 -36.70
C GLN A 535 16.48 -25.04 -36.85
N VAL A 536 16.24 -23.86 -36.27
CA VAL A 536 17.21 -22.76 -36.27
C VAL A 536 18.31 -23.07 -35.24
N PRO A 537 19.58 -23.21 -35.67
CA PRO A 537 20.68 -23.43 -34.75
C PRO A 537 20.93 -22.18 -33.89
N PHE A 538 21.49 -22.37 -32.70
CA PHE A 538 22.00 -21.26 -31.91
C PHE A 538 23.17 -20.59 -32.65
N PRO A 539 23.22 -19.25 -32.77
CA PRO A 539 24.17 -18.57 -33.66
C PRO A 539 25.65 -18.62 -33.25
N CYS A 540 25.98 -19.16 -32.07
CA CYS A 540 27.34 -19.21 -31.54
C CYS A 540 27.86 -20.65 -31.38
N ASP A 541 29.16 -20.85 -31.61
CA ASP A 541 29.83 -22.11 -31.28
C ASP A 541 29.91 -22.32 -29.76
N ILE A 542 29.09 -23.23 -29.25
CA ILE A 542 29.04 -23.58 -27.83
C ILE A 542 30.32 -24.24 -27.32
N ASN A 543 31.12 -24.87 -28.19
CA ASN A 543 32.35 -25.58 -27.81
C ASN A 543 33.44 -24.64 -27.29
N LEU A 544 33.41 -23.37 -27.69
CA LEU A 544 34.32 -22.34 -27.18
C LEU A 544 33.81 -21.68 -25.88
N GLY A 545 32.54 -21.86 -25.50
CA GLY A 545 31.86 -20.98 -24.56
C GLY A 545 31.95 -21.31 -23.06
N ARG A 546 32.36 -22.52 -22.66
CA ARG A 546 32.69 -22.86 -21.25
C ARG A 546 34.13 -23.35 -21.15
N SER A 547 34.81 -23.03 -20.05
CA SER A 547 36.19 -23.47 -19.78
C SER A 547 36.21 -24.91 -19.24
N ALA A 548 37.14 -25.73 -19.72
CA ALA A 548 37.30 -27.12 -19.29
C ALA A 548 37.65 -27.27 -17.80
N ILE A 549 38.26 -26.25 -17.20
CA ILE A 549 38.45 -26.09 -15.75
C ILE A 549 37.85 -24.73 -15.38
N PRO A 550 36.98 -24.62 -14.35
CA PRO A 550 36.40 -23.34 -13.95
C PRO A 550 37.49 -22.32 -13.58
N PRO A 551 37.51 -21.13 -14.21
CA PRO A 551 38.55 -20.13 -13.98
C PRO A 551 38.56 -19.63 -12.53
N ASN A 552 39.73 -19.15 -12.09
CA ASN A 552 39.91 -18.47 -10.80
C ASN A 552 39.99 -16.93 -10.93
N ASN A 553 39.72 -16.40 -12.12
CA ASN A 553 39.90 -14.99 -12.45
C ASN A 553 38.71 -14.45 -13.26
N VAL A 554 38.06 -13.41 -12.75
CA VAL A 554 36.87 -12.73 -13.29
C VAL A 554 37.11 -12.09 -14.67
N HIS A 555 38.37 -11.81 -15.02
CA HIS A 555 38.78 -11.29 -16.32
C HIS A 555 39.00 -12.41 -17.36
N LYS A 556 38.82 -13.69 -16.97
CA LYS A 556 38.92 -14.88 -17.83
C LYS A 556 37.64 -15.73 -17.81
N LEU A 557 36.48 -15.15 -17.51
CA LEU A 557 35.19 -15.85 -17.57
C LEU A 557 34.69 -15.93 -19.02
N ARG A 558 34.43 -17.12 -19.51
CA ARG A 558 33.60 -17.34 -20.70
C ARG A 558 32.11 -17.31 -20.32
N PRO A 559 31.15 -17.09 -21.25
CA PRO A 559 29.73 -17.03 -20.89
C PRO A 559 29.20 -18.27 -20.18
N GLY A 560 29.65 -19.45 -20.59
CA GLY A 560 29.32 -20.72 -19.97
C GLY A 560 30.02 -20.97 -18.64
N ASP A 561 31.02 -20.18 -18.22
CA ASP A 561 31.63 -20.31 -16.88
C ASP A 561 30.74 -19.75 -15.76
N ILE A 562 29.64 -19.07 -16.10
CA ILE A 562 28.64 -18.58 -15.15
C ILE A 562 27.74 -19.72 -14.70
N ASP A 563 27.76 -20.04 -13.40
CA ASP A 563 26.93 -21.09 -12.80
C ASP A 563 25.64 -20.54 -12.16
N VAL A 564 25.65 -19.27 -11.73
CA VAL A 564 24.55 -18.62 -11.01
C VAL A 564 24.24 -17.25 -11.61
N VAL A 565 22.99 -16.99 -11.93
CA VAL A 565 22.47 -15.64 -12.24
C VAL A 565 21.57 -15.10 -11.13
N GLY A 566 21.59 -13.79 -10.94
CA GLY A 566 20.67 -13.07 -10.05
C GLY A 566 20.54 -11.61 -10.45
N GLY A 567 19.60 -10.88 -9.85
CA GLY A 567 19.45 -9.46 -10.14
C GLY A 567 18.77 -8.65 -9.04
N LEU A 568 19.16 -7.37 -9.00
CA LEU A 568 18.62 -6.33 -8.11
C LEU A 568 18.02 -5.22 -8.99
N GLY A 569 16.94 -4.61 -8.55
CA GLY A 569 16.37 -3.46 -9.24
C GLY A 569 14.91 -3.13 -8.94
N ASP A 570 14.32 -2.45 -9.91
CA ASP A 570 12.92 -2.01 -9.93
C ASP A 570 12.03 -2.94 -10.79
N SER A 571 10.85 -2.45 -11.16
CA SER A 571 9.85 -3.09 -12.02
C SER A 571 10.41 -3.60 -13.36
N LEU A 572 11.40 -2.94 -13.95
CA LEU A 572 12.03 -3.35 -15.22
C LEU A 572 12.84 -4.64 -15.07
N VAL A 573 13.37 -4.93 -13.88
CA VAL A 573 14.04 -6.21 -13.57
C VAL A 573 13.04 -7.27 -13.06
N ALA A 574 11.95 -6.84 -12.43
CA ALA A 574 10.83 -7.70 -12.04
C ALA A 574 9.95 -8.17 -13.23
N ALA A 575 10.11 -7.57 -14.41
CA ALA A 575 9.29 -7.83 -15.61
C ALA A 575 7.80 -7.49 -15.43
N SER A 576 7.53 -6.35 -14.80
CA SER A 576 6.20 -5.75 -14.70
C SER A 576 5.51 -5.64 -16.06
N GLY A 577 4.36 -6.31 -16.21
CA GLY A 577 3.50 -6.27 -17.38
C GLY A 577 4.01 -6.96 -18.64
N ALA A 578 5.19 -7.60 -18.62
CA ALA A 578 5.88 -7.99 -19.86
C ALA A 578 5.07 -8.98 -20.73
N LEU A 579 4.29 -9.88 -20.13
CA LEU A 579 3.44 -10.84 -20.86
C LEU A 579 2.00 -10.36 -21.10
N GLU A 580 1.60 -9.22 -20.52
CA GLU A 580 0.21 -8.77 -20.44
C GLU A 580 -0.19 -7.85 -21.60
N GLU A 581 -1.41 -8.04 -22.10
CA GLU A 581 -1.92 -7.36 -23.29
C GLU A 581 -2.86 -6.17 -22.96
N PHE A 582 -2.80 -5.68 -21.72
CA PHE A 582 -3.65 -4.61 -21.19
C PHE A 582 -2.95 -3.86 -20.04
N ALA A 583 -3.23 -2.56 -19.86
CA ALA A 583 -2.31 -1.71 -19.09
C ALA A 583 -2.41 -1.77 -17.56
N ILE A 584 -3.61 -1.85 -16.95
CA ILE A 584 -3.64 -2.05 -15.48
C ILE A 584 -3.03 -3.42 -15.06
N GLY A 585 -2.71 -4.29 -16.03
CA GLY A 585 -1.88 -5.50 -15.86
C GLY A 585 -0.37 -5.26 -15.70
N THR A 586 0.12 -4.02 -15.82
CA THR A 586 1.56 -3.70 -15.61
C THR A 586 2.07 -4.11 -14.22
N PHE A 587 1.18 -4.20 -13.23
CA PHE A 587 1.51 -4.68 -11.89
C PHE A 587 1.85 -6.18 -11.82
N ILE A 588 1.58 -6.97 -12.86
CA ILE A 588 1.89 -8.41 -12.91
C ILE A 588 3.38 -8.62 -13.16
N GLU A 589 4.07 -9.21 -12.18
CA GLU A 589 5.51 -9.52 -12.26
C GLU A 589 5.77 -10.81 -13.07
N ALA A 590 5.99 -10.67 -14.38
CA ALA A 590 6.28 -11.79 -15.29
C ALA A 590 7.75 -12.24 -15.21
N ARG A 591 8.31 -12.41 -13.99
CA ARG A 591 9.75 -12.60 -13.71
C ARG A 591 10.43 -13.69 -14.54
N GLY A 592 9.68 -14.71 -14.98
CA GLY A 592 10.16 -15.76 -15.89
C GLY A 592 10.72 -15.27 -17.23
N VAL A 593 10.28 -14.10 -17.71
CA VAL A 593 10.77 -13.46 -18.95
C VAL A 593 11.58 -12.18 -18.69
N SER A 594 12.05 -11.96 -17.46
CA SER A 594 12.98 -10.87 -17.13
C SER A 594 14.23 -10.93 -18.01
N TRP A 595 14.60 -9.82 -18.66
CA TRP A 595 15.63 -9.78 -19.69
C TRP A 595 17.02 -10.17 -19.16
N CYS A 596 17.29 -9.93 -17.88
CA CYS A 596 18.55 -10.26 -17.22
C CYS A 596 18.47 -11.44 -16.21
N VAL A 597 17.29 -11.84 -15.72
CA VAL A 597 17.16 -12.90 -14.70
C VAL A 597 16.08 -13.96 -14.99
N GLY A 598 15.24 -13.77 -16.00
CA GLY A 598 14.24 -14.77 -16.42
C GLY A 598 14.90 -15.95 -17.12
N GLY A 599 14.43 -17.17 -16.85
CA GLY A 599 14.91 -18.39 -17.47
C GLY A 599 13.79 -19.36 -17.86
N GLN A 600 12.60 -18.83 -18.11
CA GLN A 600 11.43 -19.58 -18.60
C GLN A 600 11.67 -20.09 -20.02
N ALA A 601 11.37 -21.37 -20.28
CA ALA A 601 11.62 -22.04 -21.56
C ALA A 601 13.07 -21.83 -22.05
N ASP A 602 13.24 -21.46 -23.31
CA ASP A 602 14.51 -21.26 -24.01
C ASP A 602 14.55 -19.90 -24.74
N TRP A 603 15.65 -19.61 -25.44
CA TRP A 603 15.82 -18.33 -26.15
C TRP A 603 14.88 -18.18 -27.36
N ARG A 604 14.45 -19.30 -27.96
CA ARG A 604 13.51 -19.32 -29.10
C ARG A 604 12.14 -18.79 -28.71
N ARG A 605 11.67 -19.11 -27.51
CA ARG A 605 10.37 -18.64 -26.98
C ARG A 605 10.50 -17.35 -26.19
N PHE A 606 11.54 -17.22 -25.35
CA PHE A 606 11.78 -16.04 -24.51
C PHE A 606 13.27 -15.71 -24.46
N LEU A 607 13.74 -14.80 -25.31
CA LEU A 607 15.10 -14.32 -25.31
C LEU A 607 15.38 -13.53 -24.02
N THR A 608 16.29 -14.07 -23.23
CA THR A 608 16.73 -13.54 -21.93
C THR A 608 18.21 -13.91 -21.76
N LEU A 609 18.97 -13.14 -20.99
CA LEU A 609 20.38 -13.45 -20.71
C LEU A 609 20.56 -14.87 -20.14
N PRO A 610 19.76 -15.35 -19.16
CA PRO A 610 19.87 -16.73 -18.69
C PRO A 610 19.51 -17.78 -19.75
N ASN A 611 18.57 -17.52 -20.67
CA ASN A 611 18.27 -18.44 -21.75
C ASN A 611 19.39 -18.51 -22.81
N PHE A 612 20.15 -17.44 -23.02
CA PHE A 612 21.39 -17.49 -23.80
C PHE A 612 22.53 -18.20 -23.06
N ILE A 613 22.73 -17.93 -21.77
CA ILE A 613 23.78 -18.62 -20.97
C ILE A 613 23.51 -20.14 -20.89
N LYS A 614 22.25 -20.57 -20.85
CA LYS A 614 21.89 -22.01 -20.81
C LYS A 614 22.41 -22.83 -22.00
N GLU A 615 22.57 -22.25 -23.19
CA GLU A 615 23.14 -22.94 -24.35
C GLU A 615 24.64 -23.27 -24.13
N PHE A 616 25.33 -22.49 -23.29
CA PHE A 616 26.73 -22.72 -22.89
C PHE A 616 26.87 -23.41 -21.52
N ASN A 617 25.85 -23.35 -20.66
CA ASN A 617 25.77 -24.03 -19.37
C ASN A 617 24.33 -24.46 -19.04
N PRO A 618 23.92 -25.69 -19.40
CA PRO A 618 22.60 -26.22 -19.06
C PRO A 618 22.32 -26.32 -17.55
N ASN A 619 23.35 -26.31 -16.70
CA ASN A 619 23.24 -26.39 -15.24
C ASN A 619 23.11 -25.03 -14.53
N LEU A 620 22.92 -23.94 -15.29
CA LEU A 620 22.72 -22.59 -14.75
C LEU A 620 21.59 -22.56 -13.69
N THR A 621 21.81 -21.88 -12.57
CA THR A 621 20.80 -21.71 -11.52
C THR A 621 20.56 -20.24 -11.15
N GLY A 622 19.57 -20.00 -10.29
CA GLY A 622 19.21 -18.68 -9.76
C GLY A 622 18.19 -17.89 -10.60
N TYR A 623 18.01 -18.22 -11.88
CA TYR A 623 17.03 -17.56 -12.76
C TYR A 623 15.58 -17.75 -12.28
N SER A 624 14.73 -16.75 -12.55
CA SER A 624 13.30 -16.77 -12.25
C SER A 624 12.48 -17.48 -13.35
N THR A 625 11.31 -18.03 -12.98
CA THR A 625 10.38 -18.68 -13.92
C THR A 625 8.92 -18.27 -13.65
N GLY A 626 8.06 -18.33 -14.68
CA GLY A 626 6.64 -18.00 -14.54
C GLY A 626 6.35 -16.55 -14.15
N THR A 627 5.07 -16.29 -13.95
CA THR A 627 4.58 -15.13 -13.18
C THR A 627 4.68 -15.40 -11.69
N GLY A 628 5.06 -14.38 -10.91
CA GLY A 628 4.98 -14.40 -9.45
C GLY A 628 5.73 -13.27 -8.76
N GLU A 629 5.14 -12.80 -7.66
CA GLU A 629 5.67 -11.79 -6.75
C GLU A 629 7.12 -12.08 -6.29
N PHE A 630 7.85 -11.07 -5.80
CA PHE A 630 9.23 -11.21 -5.32
C PHE A 630 9.43 -12.30 -4.23
N ILE A 631 8.33 -12.65 -3.53
CA ILE A 631 8.23 -13.67 -2.47
C ILE A 631 8.14 -15.10 -3.01
N SER A 632 7.74 -15.24 -4.27
CA SER A 632 7.48 -16.51 -4.95
C SER A 632 8.74 -17.38 -4.98
N SER A 633 8.58 -18.68 -4.74
CA SER A 633 9.65 -19.66 -4.95
C SER A 633 10.16 -19.66 -6.41
N LYS A 634 9.34 -19.18 -7.36
CA LYS A 634 9.73 -19.00 -8.75
C LYS A 634 10.55 -17.72 -9.01
N ALA A 635 10.57 -16.74 -8.10
CA ALA A 635 11.39 -15.53 -8.24
C ALA A 635 12.89 -15.79 -8.02
N ARG A 636 13.24 -16.88 -7.31
CA ARG A 636 14.63 -17.37 -7.12
C ARG A 636 15.60 -16.25 -6.70
N LEU A 637 16.56 -15.86 -7.54
CA LEU A 637 17.54 -14.80 -7.26
C LEU A 637 17.24 -13.48 -8.01
N ASN A 638 16.06 -13.34 -8.60
CA ASN A 638 15.52 -12.04 -9.00
C ASN A 638 14.91 -11.36 -7.75
N ILE A 639 15.63 -10.41 -7.17
CA ILE A 639 15.29 -9.72 -5.91
C ILE A 639 14.64 -8.35 -6.15
N ALA A 640 14.58 -7.92 -7.41
CA ALA A 640 14.00 -6.63 -7.80
C ALA A 640 12.56 -6.46 -7.28
N PHE A 641 12.14 -5.23 -7.02
CA PHE A 641 10.83 -4.93 -6.43
C PHE A 641 10.22 -3.69 -7.10
N PRO A 642 8.96 -3.72 -7.58
CA PRO A 642 8.47 -2.74 -8.58
C PRO A 642 8.68 -1.27 -8.25
N VAL A 643 8.40 -0.86 -7.00
CA VAL A 643 8.49 0.55 -6.55
C VAL A 643 9.83 0.91 -5.89
N ALA A 644 10.83 0.02 -5.92
CA ALA A 644 12.11 0.25 -5.26
C ALA A 644 12.91 1.39 -5.91
N ALA A 645 13.53 2.22 -5.09
CA ALA A 645 14.47 3.26 -5.51
C ALA A 645 15.91 2.79 -5.29
N THR A 646 16.90 3.57 -5.73
CA THR A 646 18.31 3.18 -5.62
C THR A 646 18.76 3.01 -4.16
N GLU A 647 18.11 3.65 -3.19
CA GLU A 647 18.40 3.45 -1.75
C GLU A 647 18.15 2.01 -1.26
N ASP A 648 17.21 1.29 -1.88
CA ASP A 648 16.90 -0.11 -1.57
C ASP A 648 17.99 -1.09 -2.04
N ALA A 649 18.91 -0.66 -2.92
CA ALA A 649 19.89 -1.54 -3.57
C ALA A 649 20.76 -2.32 -2.56
N LEU A 650 21.12 -1.71 -1.42
CA LEU A 650 21.85 -2.38 -0.35
C LEU A 650 20.99 -3.46 0.35
N GLN A 651 19.70 -3.22 0.51
CA GLN A 651 18.80 -4.18 1.16
C GLN A 651 18.48 -5.35 0.23
N GLN A 652 18.23 -5.09 -1.06
CA GLN A 652 18.11 -6.16 -2.05
C GLN A 652 19.42 -6.97 -2.16
N ALA A 653 20.59 -6.34 -2.14
CA ALA A 653 21.88 -7.03 -2.13
C ALA A 653 22.03 -7.97 -0.90
N ARG A 654 21.60 -7.54 0.29
CA ARG A 654 21.58 -8.41 1.49
C ARG A 654 20.68 -9.62 1.32
N ILE A 655 19.49 -9.44 0.74
CA ILE A 655 18.55 -10.53 0.47
C ILE A 655 19.11 -11.50 -0.57
N LEU A 656 19.74 -11.00 -1.65
CA LEU A 656 20.44 -11.81 -2.64
C LEU A 656 21.51 -12.70 -2.00
N VAL A 657 22.39 -12.11 -1.19
CA VAL A 657 23.44 -12.84 -0.45
C VAL A 657 22.84 -13.90 0.46
N ARG A 658 21.76 -13.59 1.17
CA ARG A 658 21.07 -14.56 2.05
C ARG A 658 20.42 -15.69 1.27
N ARG A 659 19.79 -15.42 0.11
CA ARG A 659 19.23 -16.48 -0.75
C ARG A 659 20.34 -17.36 -1.35
N ILE A 660 21.45 -16.76 -1.81
CA ILE A 660 22.63 -17.48 -2.35
C ILE A 660 23.24 -18.41 -1.30
N ARG A 661 23.47 -17.93 -0.06
CA ARG A 661 24.08 -18.73 1.02
C ARG A 661 23.15 -19.82 1.57
N ASN A 662 21.85 -19.73 1.33
CA ASN A 662 20.85 -20.68 1.82
C ASN A 662 20.34 -21.66 0.75
N ASP A 663 20.77 -21.54 -0.52
CA ASP A 663 20.40 -22.50 -1.57
C ASP A 663 21.46 -23.62 -1.65
N PRO A 664 21.14 -24.87 -1.28
CA PRO A 664 22.12 -25.96 -1.22
C PRO A 664 22.67 -26.36 -2.59
N ARG A 665 22.16 -25.79 -3.68
CA ARG A 665 22.62 -26.00 -5.06
C ARG A 665 23.73 -25.01 -5.47
N ILE A 666 24.13 -24.10 -4.56
CA ILE A 666 25.13 -23.06 -4.84
C ILE A 666 26.33 -23.19 -3.91
N ASP A 667 27.44 -23.71 -4.42
CA ASP A 667 28.73 -23.55 -3.74
C ASP A 667 29.19 -22.11 -3.90
N VAL A 668 28.95 -21.29 -2.87
CA VAL A 668 29.23 -19.84 -2.86
C VAL A 668 30.71 -19.54 -3.15
N ASN A 669 31.63 -20.46 -2.83
CA ASN A 669 33.07 -20.27 -2.98
C ASN A 669 33.64 -20.79 -4.30
N LYS A 670 32.99 -21.78 -4.93
CA LYS A 670 33.41 -22.36 -6.22
C LYS A 670 32.67 -21.77 -7.43
N HIS A 671 31.35 -21.63 -7.35
CA HIS A 671 30.50 -21.23 -8.47
C HIS A 671 30.72 -19.75 -8.84
N TRP A 672 30.65 -19.40 -10.12
CA TRP A 672 30.65 -18.00 -10.54
C TRP A 672 29.25 -17.40 -10.55
N LYS A 673 29.10 -16.22 -9.95
CA LYS A 673 27.86 -15.44 -9.94
C LYS A 673 27.93 -14.35 -11.00
N LEU A 674 26.87 -14.19 -11.79
CA LEU A 674 26.61 -13.01 -12.61
C LEU A 674 25.39 -12.27 -12.05
N ILE A 675 25.63 -11.10 -11.45
CA ILE A 675 24.58 -10.28 -10.82
C ILE A 675 24.30 -9.06 -11.68
N THR A 676 23.06 -8.85 -12.10
CA THR A 676 22.65 -7.65 -12.86
C THR A 676 21.95 -6.64 -11.94
N ILE A 677 22.30 -5.35 -12.06
CA ILE A 677 21.77 -4.27 -11.21
C ILE A 677 21.25 -3.13 -12.07
N LEU A 678 19.97 -2.79 -11.98
CA LEU A 678 19.35 -1.61 -12.60
C LEU A 678 18.48 -0.89 -11.57
N PHE A 679 18.75 0.40 -11.33
CA PHE A 679 17.93 1.30 -10.53
C PHE A 679 17.97 2.71 -11.15
N GLY A 680 17.14 3.62 -10.64
CA GLY A 680 17.16 5.04 -10.98
C GLY A 680 15.86 5.53 -11.62
N ALA A 681 15.03 4.64 -12.18
CA ALA A 681 13.74 5.02 -12.74
C ALA A 681 12.83 5.65 -11.67
N ASN A 682 12.53 4.90 -10.60
CA ASN A 682 11.69 5.38 -9.49
C ASN A 682 12.28 6.60 -8.76
N ASP A 683 13.61 6.69 -8.64
CA ASP A 683 14.28 7.85 -8.07
C ASP A 683 13.96 9.14 -8.85
N ILE A 684 13.96 9.08 -10.20
CA ILE A 684 13.67 10.23 -11.09
C ILE A 684 12.16 10.46 -11.23
N CYS A 685 11.41 9.38 -11.44
CA CYS A 685 9.97 9.40 -11.71
C CYS A 685 9.13 9.77 -10.49
N SER A 686 9.56 9.41 -9.28
CA SER A 686 8.78 9.62 -8.05
C SER A 686 9.57 10.33 -6.95
N ALA A 687 10.80 9.93 -6.62
CA ALA A 687 11.45 10.42 -5.40
C ALA A 687 12.04 11.86 -5.52
N GLN A 688 12.56 12.21 -6.70
CA GLN A 688 13.24 13.48 -6.99
C GLN A 688 12.38 14.72 -6.68
N CYS A 689 11.07 14.69 -6.97
CA CYS A 689 10.18 15.82 -6.73
C CYS A 689 9.66 15.94 -5.29
N TYR A 690 10.10 15.07 -4.37
CA TYR A 690 9.82 15.17 -2.93
C TYR A 690 11.10 15.30 -2.08
N SER A 691 12.25 14.74 -2.50
CA SER A 691 13.52 14.85 -1.76
C SER A 691 14.74 14.95 -2.69
N PRO A 692 14.87 16.02 -3.50
CA PRO A 692 15.86 16.12 -4.58
C PRO A 692 17.31 15.99 -4.11
N GLU A 693 17.61 16.38 -2.86
CA GLU A 693 18.94 16.20 -2.26
C GLU A 693 19.28 14.72 -2.02
N ASN A 694 18.35 13.94 -1.46
CA ASN A 694 18.55 12.54 -1.08
C ASN A 694 18.52 11.58 -2.27
N PHE A 695 17.90 11.99 -3.38
CA PHE A 695 17.89 11.26 -4.66
C PHE A 695 18.73 11.96 -5.74
N SER A 696 19.63 12.87 -5.37
CA SER A 696 20.53 13.53 -6.33
C SER A 696 21.44 12.50 -7.05
N PRO A 697 21.99 12.80 -8.25
CA PRO A 697 22.86 11.86 -8.98
C PRO A 697 24.05 11.35 -8.14
N LEU A 698 24.59 12.20 -7.25
CA LEU A 698 25.63 11.84 -6.29
C LEU A 698 25.14 10.82 -5.24
N ARG A 699 23.88 10.92 -4.80
CA ARG A 699 23.26 9.93 -3.90
C ARG A 699 22.94 8.63 -4.61
N HIS A 700 22.44 8.66 -5.84
CA HIS A 700 22.27 7.47 -6.68
C HIS A 700 23.58 6.68 -6.77
N ALA A 701 24.70 7.35 -7.12
CA ALA A 701 26.02 6.72 -7.12
C ALA A 701 26.49 6.24 -5.73
N LEU A 702 26.19 6.99 -4.65
CA LEU A 702 26.50 6.55 -3.27
C LEU A 702 25.72 5.29 -2.86
N HIS A 703 24.46 5.18 -3.27
CA HIS A 703 23.58 4.04 -2.95
C HIS A 703 23.98 2.79 -3.75
N LEU A 704 24.25 2.94 -5.05
CA LEU A 704 24.88 1.89 -5.87
C LEU A 704 26.22 1.44 -5.26
N ARG A 705 27.10 2.39 -4.90
CA ARG A 705 28.38 2.07 -4.26
C ARG A 705 28.20 1.24 -2.98
N ARG A 706 27.27 1.60 -2.10
CA ARG A 706 26.99 0.84 -0.87
C ARG A 706 26.60 -0.61 -1.17
N ALA A 707 25.77 -0.84 -2.19
CA ALA A 707 25.40 -2.19 -2.61
C ALA A 707 26.59 -2.97 -3.20
N LEU A 708 27.39 -2.33 -4.07
CA LEU A 708 28.56 -2.94 -4.72
C LEU A 708 29.70 -3.25 -3.73
N ASP A 709 30.05 -2.31 -2.85
CA ASP A 709 31.04 -2.50 -1.78
C ASP A 709 30.61 -3.66 -0.84
N TYR A 710 29.30 -3.80 -0.55
CA TYR A 710 28.75 -4.93 0.21
C TYR A 710 28.80 -6.27 -0.56
N LEU A 711 28.41 -6.29 -1.84
CA LEU A 711 28.46 -7.50 -2.67
C LEU A 711 29.90 -8.04 -2.78
N ARG A 712 30.88 -7.14 -2.96
CA ARG A 712 32.31 -7.51 -2.98
C ARG A 712 32.77 -8.16 -1.67
N ALA A 713 32.37 -7.60 -0.53
CA ALA A 713 32.70 -8.16 0.78
C ALA A 713 31.96 -9.47 1.11
N ALA A 714 30.85 -9.77 0.42
CA ALA A 714 29.94 -10.85 0.79
C ALA A 714 29.89 -12.03 -0.20
N LEU A 715 30.32 -11.86 -1.46
CA LEU A 715 30.30 -12.87 -2.51
C LEU A 715 31.63 -12.91 -3.30
N PRO A 716 32.58 -13.80 -2.96
CA PRO A 716 33.73 -14.06 -3.83
C PRO A 716 33.25 -14.64 -5.17
N ARG A 717 34.10 -14.64 -6.22
CA ARG A 717 33.76 -15.15 -7.56
C ARG A 717 32.48 -14.55 -8.15
N THR A 718 32.44 -13.24 -8.31
CA THR A 718 31.24 -12.51 -8.78
C THR A 718 31.59 -11.48 -9.85
N LEU A 719 30.93 -11.58 -11.01
CA LEU A 719 30.87 -10.51 -12.00
C LEU A 719 29.55 -9.75 -11.82
N VAL A 720 29.60 -8.42 -11.82
CA VAL A 720 28.42 -7.56 -11.73
C VAL A 720 28.23 -6.78 -13.02
N ASN A 721 27.08 -6.97 -13.68
CA ASN A 721 26.59 -6.08 -14.73
C ASN A 721 25.88 -4.90 -14.06
N LEU A 722 26.52 -3.73 -14.01
CA LEU A 722 25.84 -2.49 -13.62
C LEU A 722 25.20 -1.85 -14.85
N ILE A 723 23.90 -1.61 -14.76
CA ILE A 723 23.09 -1.06 -15.83
C ILE A 723 22.71 0.37 -15.41
N PRO A 724 23.12 1.40 -16.15
CA PRO A 724 22.80 2.77 -15.75
C PRO A 724 21.32 3.07 -16.00
N ALA A 725 20.76 4.01 -15.24
CA ALA A 725 19.34 4.36 -15.29
C ALA A 725 18.84 4.62 -16.72
N ILE A 726 17.67 4.08 -17.06
CA ILE A 726 17.00 4.35 -18.34
C ILE A 726 16.52 5.82 -18.37
N ASP A 727 16.52 6.43 -19.56
CA ASP A 727 15.84 7.72 -19.76
C ASP A 727 14.32 7.51 -19.63
N VAL A 728 13.74 8.02 -18.55
CA VAL A 728 12.31 7.81 -18.25
C VAL A 728 11.38 8.45 -19.29
N THR A 729 11.92 9.33 -20.16
CA THR A 729 11.17 9.97 -21.25
C THR A 729 10.85 9.05 -22.44
N VAL A 730 11.19 7.75 -22.37
CA VAL A 730 10.61 6.69 -23.21
C VAL A 730 9.07 6.81 -23.28
N SER A 731 8.42 7.14 -22.16
CA SER A 731 6.96 7.25 -22.04
C SER A 731 6.31 8.37 -22.88
N VAL A 732 7.06 9.42 -23.25
CA VAL A 732 6.60 10.52 -24.11
C VAL A 732 7.07 10.39 -25.57
N ARG A 733 7.80 9.31 -25.87
CA ARG A 733 8.32 8.98 -27.21
C ARG A 733 7.57 7.83 -27.88
N VAL A 734 6.47 7.37 -27.29
CA VAL A 734 5.53 6.41 -27.87
C VAL A 734 4.13 7.04 -27.93
N PRO A 735 3.23 6.62 -28.84
CA PRO A 735 1.90 7.20 -28.93
C PRO A 735 1.10 7.04 -27.63
N HIS A 736 0.73 8.17 -27.01
CA HIS A 736 -0.03 8.19 -25.78
C HIS A 736 -1.44 7.61 -25.95
N SER A 737 -1.63 6.35 -25.53
CA SER A 737 -2.96 5.77 -25.39
C SER A 737 -3.75 6.49 -24.27
N THR A 738 -5.09 6.38 -24.28
CA THR A 738 -5.92 6.89 -23.17
C THR A 738 -5.46 6.35 -21.82
N MET A 739 -4.96 5.12 -21.79
CA MET A 739 -4.51 4.44 -20.58
C MET A 739 -3.10 4.85 -20.14
N CYS A 740 -2.22 5.14 -21.09
CA CYS A 740 -0.91 5.79 -20.88
C CYS A 740 -1.07 7.07 -20.05
N ASN A 741 -2.04 7.92 -20.43
CA ASN A 741 -2.34 9.18 -19.76
C ASN A 741 -2.95 9.01 -18.35
N ILE A 742 -3.56 7.85 -18.07
CA ILE A 742 -4.13 7.52 -16.75
C ILE A 742 -3.05 6.97 -15.80
N LEU A 743 -2.11 6.15 -16.31
CA LEU A 743 -1.14 5.44 -15.48
C LEU A 743 0.19 6.17 -15.31
N HIS A 744 0.67 6.88 -16.33
CA HIS A 744 1.94 7.61 -16.26
C HIS A 744 2.03 8.62 -15.09
N PRO A 745 0.95 9.33 -14.69
CA PRO A 745 0.96 10.17 -13.48
C PRO A 745 1.11 9.41 -12.16
N LEU A 746 0.78 8.10 -12.11
CA LEU A 746 0.79 7.31 -10.87
C LEU A 746 2.19 6.82 -10.52
N TYR A 747 2.94 6.27 -11.50
CA TYR A 747 4.30 5.77 -11.28
C TYR A 747 5.40 6.79 -11.62
N CYS A 748 5.10 7.81 -12.43
CA CYS A 748 6.04 8.86 -12.81
C CYS A 748 5.56 10.28 -12.48
N ALA A 749 5.02 10.45 -11.26
CA ALA A 749 4.41 11.70 -10.77
C ALA A 749 5.30 12.96 -10.90
N CYS A 750 6.62 12.84 -10.94
CA CYS A 750 7.53 13.97 -11.15
C CYS A 750 7.53 14.48 -12.61
N MET A 751 7.25 13.63 -13.60
CA MET A 751 7.11 14.06 -15.01
C MET A 751 5.82 14.88 -15.27
N HIS A 752 4.96 15.05 -14.27
CA HIS A 752 3.70 15.82 -14.36
C HIS A 752 3.71 17.09 -13.50
N LYS A 753 4.89 17.58 -13.06
CA LYS A 753 5.02 18.71 -12.12
C LYS A 753 5.93 19.85 -12.62
N GLY A 754 5.35 21.04 -12.70
CA GLY A 754 6.06 22.28 -13.04
C GLY A 754 6.37 22.43 -14.54
N SER A 755 7.15 23.47 -14.89
CA SER A 755 7.50 23.75 -16.30
C SER A 755 8.57 22.79 -16.84
N LYS A 756 8.39 22.31 -18.08
CA LYS A 756 9.31 21.41 -18.83
C LYS A 756 9.83 20.21 -17.99
N PRO A 757 8.93 19.37 -17.44
CA PRO A 757 9.28 18.27 -16.52
C PRO A 757 9.96 17.09 -17.22
N ASP A 758 9.62 16.85 -18.48
CA ASP A 758 10.22 15.90 -19.42
C ASP A 758 11.71 16.20 -19.69
N ILE A 759 12.03 17.45 -20.03
CA ILE A 759 13.41 17.92 -20.26
C ILE A 759 14.25 17.73 -18.99
N LYS A 760 13.67 18.04 -17.82
CA LYS A 760 14.30 17.80 -16.52
C LYS A 760 14.53 16.31 -16.26
N ALA A 761 13.58 15.46 -16.61
CA ALA A 761 13.67 14.01 -16.40
C ALA A 761 14.74 13.36 -17.28
N SER A 762 14.83 13.70 -18.58
CA SER A 762 15.93 13.22 -19.45
C SER A 762 17.29 13.78 -19.01
N THR A 763 17.35 15.06 -18.62
CA THR A 763 18.57 15.66 -18.05
C THR A 763 19.03 14.92 -16.78
N MET A 764 18.12 14.64 -15.85
CA MET A 764 18.42 13.89 -14.62
C MET A 764 18.87 12.46 -14.94
N SER A 765 18.23 11.80 -15.91
CA SER A 765 18.60 10.46 -16.38
C SER A 765 20.04 10.42 -16.92
N ARG A 766 20.41 11.40 -17.76
CA ARG A 766 21.79 11.56 -18.25
C ARG A 766 22.79 11.81 -17.11
N MET A 767 22.44 12.62 -16.12
CA MET A 767 23.30 12.85 -14.94
C MET A 767 23.46 11.59 -14.06
N TYR A 768 22.41 10.78 -13.91
CA TYR A 768 22.48 9.48 -13.22
C TYR A 768 23.40 8.50 -13.96
N GLN A 769 23.23 8.40 -15.30
CA GLN A 769 24.08 7.58 -16.15
C GLN A 769 25.55 7.96 -16.01
N GLN A 770 25.87 9.26 -16.05
CA GLN A 770 27.23 9.79 -15.83
C GLN A 770 27.77 9.49 -14.41
N ALA A 771 26.93 9.56 -13.38
CA ALA A 771 27.34 9.29 -12.00
C ALA A 771 27.62 7.80 -11.74
N ALA A 772 26.81 6.90 -12.31
CA ALA A 772 27.05 5.45 -12.29
C ALA A 772 28.29 5.06 -13.11
N GLU A 773 28.49 5.69 -14.27
CA GLU A 773 29.67 5.51 -15.13
C GLU A 773 30.95 5.96 -14.43
N SER A 774 30.95 7.14 -13.78
CA SER A 774 32.06 7.66 -12.98
C SER A 774 32.41 6.78 -11.78
N LEU A 775 31.41 6.11 -11.18
CA LEU A 775 31.62 5.16 -10.10
C LEU A 775 32.38 3.91 -10.57
N VAL A 776 32.04 3.37 -11.74
CA VAL A 776 32.68 2.16 -12.29
C VAL A 776 34.04 2.46 -12.92
N SER A 777 34.15 3.55 -13.69
CA SER A 777 35.41 3.94 -14.34
C SER A 777 36.53 4.35 -13.36
N SER A 778 36.19 4.57 -12.08
CA SER A 778 37.16 4.80 -11.00
C SER A 778 38.13 3.64 -10.73
N GLY A 779 37.98 2.48 -11.38
CA GLY A 779 38.85 1.31 -11.23
C GLY A 779 38.74 0.58 -9.88
N ARG A 780 37.91 1.08 -8.95
CA ARG A 780 37.69 0.52 -7.60
C ARG A 780 37.49 -0.99 -7.60
N TYR A 781 36.74 -1.50 -8.58
CA TYR A 781 36.33 -2.90 -8.67
C TYR A 781 37.20 -3.74 -9.61
N ASP A 782 38.26 -3.19 -10.22
CA ASP A 782 39.17 -3.91 -11.12
C ASP A 782 40.46 -4.38 -10.42
N THR A 783 40.43 -4.45 -9.09
CA THR A 783 41.62 -4.58 -8.23
C THR A 783 41.84 -5.98 -7.66
N THR A 784 40.91 -6.92 -7.84
CA THR A 784 41.07 -8.32 -7.42
C THR A 784 40.51 -9.30 -8.45
N PRO A 785 41.10 -10.50 -8.61
CA PRO A 785 40.67 -11.46 -9.64
C PRO A 785 39.34 -12.16 -9.31
N ASP A 786 38.77 -11.97 -8.12
CA ASP A 786 37.56 -12.64 -7.65
C ASP A 786 36.27 -11.83 -7.90
N PHE A 787 36.39 -10.53 -8.15
CA PHE A 787 35.24 -9.62 -8.23
C PHE A 787 35.47 -8.50 -9.25
N ALA A 788 34.49 -8.24 -10.12
CA ALA A 788 34.51 -7.09 -11.02
C ALA A 788 33.11 -6.49 -11.23
N VAL A 789 33.06 -5.20 -11.54
CA VAL A 789 31.82 -4.49 -11.93
C VAL A 789 32.04 -3.89 -13.32
N VAL A 790 31.17 -4.22 -14.26
CA VAL A 790 31.22 -3.72 -15.64
C VAL A 790 29.94 -2.95 -15.93
N LEU A 791 30.09 -1.73 -16.43
CA LEU A 791 28.96 -0.94 -16.92
C LEU A 791 28.52 -1.48 -18.28
N GLN A 792 27.24 -1.86 -18.40
CA GLN A 792 26.63 -2.27 -19.68
C GLN A 792 25.61 -1.19 -20.09
N PRO A 793 26.02 -0.19 -20.90
CA PRO A 793 25.29 1.06 -21.08
C PRO A 793 24.13 0.99 -22.09
N PHE A 794 23.64 -0.19 -22.50
CA PHE A 794 22.60 -0.31 -23.54
C PHE A 794 21.31 0.50 -23.28
N THR A 795 20.98 0.81 -22.02
CA THR A 795 19.86 1.71 -21.66
C THR A 795 20.04 3.12 -22.23
N LYS A 796 21.27 3.56 -22.50
CA LYS A 796 21.57 4.83 -23.20
C LYS A 796 21.01 4.87 -24.63
N LEU A 797 20.79 3.73 -25.29
CA LEU A 797 20.17 3.64 -26.62
C LEU A 797 18.71 4.11 -26.64
N PHE A 798 18.07 4.15 -25.47
CA PHE A 798 16.70 4.63 -25.28
C PHE A 798 16.63 6.13 -24.90
N ASN A 799 17.78 6.80 -24.71
CA ASN A 799 17.84 8.23 -24.41
C ASN A 799 17.18 9.06 -25.53
N ALA A 800 16.56 10.18 -25.18
CA ALA A 800 16.26 11.21 -26.17
C ALA A 800 17.60 11.75 -26.74
N PRO A 801 17.81 11.87 -28.07
CA PRO A 801 19.10 12.29 -28.61
C PRO A 801 19.39 13.78 -28.33
N TYR A 802 18.36 14.63 -28.45
CA TYR A 802 18.41 16.05 -28.12
C TYR A 802 17.99 16.32 -26.67
N SER A 803 18.12 17.57 -26.23
CA SER A 803 17.69 18.01 -24.89
C SER A 803 16.17 18.16 -24.73
N ASP A 804 15.40 18.08 -25.82
CA ASP A 804 13.93 18.19 -25.82
C ASP A 804 13.29 16.84 -26.25
N PRO A 805 12.79 16.03 -25.30
CA PRO A 805 12.24 14.71 -25.58
C PRO A 805 11.04 14.69 -26.53
N SER A 806 10.23 15.75 -26.58
CA SER A 806 9.06 15.78 -27.49
C SER A 806 9.44 15.96 -28.96
N THR A 807 10.71 16.30 -29.24
CA THR A 807 11.28 16.38 -30.60
C THR A 807 12.09 15.13 -30.99
N ALA A 808 12.24 14.16 -30.08
CA ALA A 808 12.99 12.95 -30.34
C ALA A 808 12.25 12.01 -31.32
N PRO A 809 12.98 11.22 -32.15
CA PRO A 809 12.36 10.18 -32.96
C PRO A 809 11.53 9.21 -32.09
N PRO A 810 10.33 8.81 -32.54
CA PRO A 810 9.47 7.91 -31.77
C PRO A 810 10.11 6.53 -31.65
N LEU A 811 9.83 5.86 -30.53
CA LEU A 811 10.22 4.47 -30.27
C LEU A 811 9.12 3.52 -30.75
N ASP A 812 9.50 2.28 -31.08
CA ASP A 812 8.53 1.23 -31.41
C ASP A 812 7.62 0.95 -30.19
N PRO A 813 6.31 1.26 -30.25
CA PRO A 813 5.40 1.15 -29.11
C PRO A 813 5.01 -0.30 -28.80
N THR A 814 5.59 -1.26 -29.50
CA THR A 814 5.46 -2.70 -29.22
C THR A 814 6.62 -3.22 -28.36
N LEU A 815 7.65 -2.39 -28.09
CA LEU A 815 8.70 -2.66 -27.11
C LEU A 815 8.27 -2.34 -25.66
N VAL A 816 7.17 -1.62 -25.47
CA VAL A 816 6.62 -1.27 -24.15
C VAL A 816 5.23 -1.87 -23.93
N THR A 817 4.85 -2.03 -22.66
CA THR A 817 3.48 -2.37 -22.28
C THR A 817 2.52 -1.22 -22.58
N TYR A 818 1.22 -1.44 -22.32
CA TYR A 818 0.16 -0.47 -22.58
C TYR A 818 0.18 0.74 -21.61
N ASP A 819 1.07 0.74 -20.62
CA ASP A 819 1.38 1.91 -19.79
C ASP A 819 2.39 2.89 -20.43
N CYS A 820 3.00 2.54 -21.56
CA CYS A 820 4.05 3.28 -22.27
C CYS A 820 5.46 3.28 -21.67
N PHE A 821 5.70 2.64 -20.51
CA PHE A 821 7.00 2.74 -19.83
C PHE A 821 7.69 1.39 -19.60
N HIS A 822 7.00 0.42 -19.01
CA HIS A 822 7.62 -0.88 -18.76
C HIS A 822 7.82 -1.64 -20.07
N PHE A 823 8.86 -2.47 -20.15
CA PHE A 823 9.13 -3.25 -21.35
C PHE A 823 8.07 -4.34 -21.55
N SER A 824 7.60 -4.50 -22.79
CA SER A 824 6.86 -5.70 -23.21
C SER A 824 7.81 -6.91 -23.28
N GLN A 825 7.31 -8.13 -23.51
CA GLN A 825 8.19 -9.28 -23.71
C GLN A 825 9.12 -9.08 -24.93
N LYS A 826 8.67 -8.38 -25.98
CA LYS A 826 9.52 -7.94 -27.10
C LYS A 826 10.60 -6.94 -26.64
N GLY A 827 10.27 -5.98 -25.78
CA GLY A 827 11.24 -5.06 -25.17
C GLY A 827 12.26 -5.80 -24.29
N HIS A 828 11.81 -6.78 -23.52
CA HIS A 828 12.66 -7.68 -22.74
C HIS A 828 13.62 -8.47 -23.63
N ALA A 829 13.13 -9.04 -24.74
CA ALA A 829 13.95 -9.76 -25.72
C ALA A 829 15.04 -8.86 -26.34
N LEU A 830 14.68 -7.62 -26.71
CA LEU A 830 15.64 -6.65 -27.23
C LEU A 830 16.68 -6.25 -26.16
N GLY A 831 16.25 -5.95 -24.94
CA GLY A 831 17.13 -5.63 -23.81
C GLY A 831 18.10 -6.76 -23.47
N ALA A 832 17.66 -8.01 -23.57
CA ALA A 832 18.52 -9.19 -23.40
C ALA A 832 19.58 -9.31 -24.51
N ASN A 833 19.19 -9.13 -25.78
CA ASN A 833 20.11 -9.14 -26.92
C ASN A 833 21.18 -8.03 -26.82
N LEU A 834 20.74 -6.83 -26.41
CA LEU A 834 21.60 -5.68 -26.22
C LEU A 834 22.57 -5.86 -25.03
N LEU A 835 22.10 -6.39 -23.90
CA LEU A 835 22.94 -6.74 -22.76
C LEU A 835 24.00 -7.77 -23.14
N TRP A 836 23.62 -8.82 -23.87
CA TRP A 836 24.52 -9.86 -24.34
C TRP A 836 25.63 -9.29 -25.23
N ASN A 837 25.27 -8.49 -26.23
CA ASN A 837 26.26 -7.83 -27.09
C ASN A 837 27.17 -6.90 -26.28
N ASN A 838 26.63 -6.08 -25.38
CA ASN A 838 27.44 -5.25 -24.48
C ASN A 838 28.42 -6.09 -23.63
N MET A 839 28.04 -7.26 -23.12
CA MET A 839 28.95 -8.15 -22.40
C MET A 839 30.12 -8.66 -23.27
N LEU A 840 29.92 -8.76 -24.58
CA LEU A 840 30.91 -9.20 -25.57
C LEU A 840 31.53 -8.05 -26.38
N GLU A 841 31.36 -6.80 -25.93
CA GLU A 841 32.01 -5.61 -26.49
C GLU A 841 33.06 -5.02 -25.53
N PRO A 842 34.25 -4.62 -26.03
CA PRO A 842 35.31 -4.02 -25.20
C PRO A 842 34.83 -2.77 -24.47
N VAL A 843 35.23 -2.61 -23.20
CA VAL A 843 34.76 -1.47 -22.39
C VAL A 843 35.28 -0.15 -22.96
N GLY A 844 34.44 0.88 -22.97
CA GLY A 844 34.73 2.14 -23.66
C GLY A 844 34.77 2.03 -25.19
N ASN A 845 34.24 0.95 -25.77
CA ASN A 845 33.90 0.80 -27.19
C ASN A 845 32.74 -0.23 -27.34
N LYS A 846 31.65 0.02 -26.61
CA LYS A 846 30.38 -0.73 -26.68
C LYS A 846 29.39 0.05 -27.55
N THR A 847 28.44 -0.63 -28.20
CA THR A 847 27.47 0.01 -29.10
C THR A 847 26.66 1.09 -28.36
N ASP A 848 26.67 2.31 -28.90
CA ASP A 848 26.12 3.53 -28.29
C ASP A 848 25.00 4.20 -29.11
N SER A 849 24.70 3.65 -30.29
CA SER A 849 23.82 4.23 -31.28
C SER A 849 23.02 3.16 -32.04
N GLY A 850 21.76 3.50 -32.35
CA GLY A 850 20.80 2.61 -33.03
C GLY A 850 20.09 1.60 -32.11
N LEU A 851 18.89 1.18 -32.53
CA LEU A 851 18.15 0.07 -31.91
C LEU A 851 17.95 -1.01 -32.99
N PRO A 852 18.72 -2.11 -32.97
CA PRO A 852 18.56 -3.21 -33.93
C PRO A 852 17.29 -4.01 -33.62
N LYS A 853 16.83 -4.82 -34.59
CA LYS A 853 15.83 -5.84 -34.35
C LYS A 853 16.40 -6.95 -33.46
N ILE A 854 15.51 -7.68 -32.80
CA ILE A 854 15.85 -8.86 -32.00
C ILE A 854 16.64 -9.85 -32.88
N LEU A 855 17.82 -10.25 -32.39
CA LEU A 855 18.79 -11.16 -33.04
C LEU A 855 19.38 -10.69 -34.39
N GLU A 856 19.14 -9.45 -34.85
CA GLU A 856 19.77 -8.90 -36.07
C GLU A 856 21.29 -8.83 -35.98
N ARG A 857 21.81 -8.63 -34.76
CA ARG A 857 23.22 -8.79 -34.42
C ARG A 857 23.31 -9.54 -33.09
N VAL A 858 24.02 -10.67 -33.10
CA VAL A 858 24.41 -11.44 -31.92
C VAL A 858 25.92 -11.60 -31.98
N LEU A 859 26.63 -11.17 -30.94
CA LEU A 859 28.06 -11.44 -30.79
C LEU A 859 28.28 -12.81 -30.18
N CYS A 860 29.38 -13.46 -30.56
CA CYS A 860 29.73 -14.80 -30.12
C CYS A 860 31.20 -14.84 -29.66
N PRO A 861 31.54 -15.66 -28.64
CA PRO A 861 32.94 -15.87 -28.26
C PRO A 861 33.76 -16.44 -29.42
N SER A 862 35.03 -16.05 -29.50
CA SER A 862 35.99 -16.51 -30.52
C SER A 862 37.32 -16.93 -29.87
N LYS A 863 38.31 -17.36 -30.67
CA LYS A 863 39.65 -17.66 -30.16
C LYS A 863 40.38 -16.43 -29.63
N SER A 864 40.16 -15.24 -30.22
CA SER A 864 40.73 -13.96 -29.77
C SER A 864 39.89 -13.24 -28.72
N ILE A 865 38.59 -13.51 -28.70
CA ILE A 865 37.59 -12.95 -27.79
C ILE A 865 36.83 -14.09 -27.06
N PRO A 866 37.49 -14.92 -26.24
CA PRO A 866 36.83 -16.04 -25.54
C PRO A 866 36.07 -15.62 -24.27
N TYR A 867 36.35 -14.44 -23.71
CA TYR A 867 35.88 -14.00 -22.40
C TYR A 867 34.86 -12.84 -22.47
N ILE A 868 34.06 -12.71 -21.41
CA ILE A 868 33.25 -11.53 -21.14
C ILE A 868 34.17 -10.33 -20.90
N PHE A 869 33.88 -9.18 -21.52
CA PHE A 869 34.74 -8.01 -21.40
C PHE A 869 34.61 -7.31 -20.03
N THR A 870 35.77 -7.00 -19.46
CA THR A 870 35.99 -6.24 -18.22
C THR A 870 37.01 -5.13 -18.50
N ASN A 871 37.19 -4.15 -17.61
CA ASN A 871 38.17 -3.07 -17.83
C ASN A 871 39.61 -3.59 -17.97
N VAL A 872 39.94 -4.73 -17.34
CA VAL A 872 41.28 -5.35 -17.38
C VAL A 872 41.53 -6.04 -18.72
N ASN A 873 40.72 -7.04 -19.10
CA ASN A 873 40.95 -7.77 -20.37
C ASN A 873 40.68 -6.91 -21.62
N THR A 874 39.95 -5.79 -21.49
CA THR A 874 39.84 -4.77 -22.54
C THR A 874 41.19 -4.11 -22.87
N ARG A 875 42.08 -3.90 -21.89
CA ARG A 875 43.42 -3.32 -22.14
C ARG A 875 44.27 -4.28 -22.95
N ASN A 876 44.41 -5.52 -22.48
CA ASN A 876 45.08 -6.62 -23.19
C ASN A 876 44.61 -6.74 -24.66
N PHE A 877 43.30 -6.69 -24.89
CA PHE A 877 42.70 -6.79 -26.22
C PHE A 877 43.04 -5.59 -27.12
N ARG A 878 43.03 -4.36 -26.56
CA ARG A 878 43.45 -3.14 -27.29
C ARG A 878 44.95 -3.12 -27.62
N GLU A 879 45.78 -3.78 -26.80
CA GLU A 879 47.23 -3.81 -26.94
C GLU A 879 47.73 -4.95 -27.85
N THR A 880 47.04 -6.11 -27.88
CA THR A 880 47.53 -7.34 -28.53
C THR A 880 46.57 -7.97 -29.55
N GLY A 881 45.34 -7.48 -29.65
CA GLY A 881 44.26 -8.12 -30.43
C GLY A 881 43.61 -9.33 -29.76
N ASN A 882 44.14 -9.82 -28.62
CA ASN A 882 43.61 -10.96 -27.87
C ASN A 882 43.33 -10.59 -26.41
N GLN A 883 42.21 -11.04 -25.84
CA GLN A 883 41.85 -10.73 -24.45
C GLN A 883 42.77 -11.38 -23.40
N ASP A 884 43.48 -12.45 -23.75
CA ASP A 884 44.43 -13.12 -22.84
C ASP A 884 45.79 -12.41 -22.74
N GLY A 885 46.08 -11.46 -23.65
CA GLY A 885 47.33 -10.72 -23.73
C GLY A 885 48.46 -11.45 -24.49
N ILE A 886 48.16 -12.55 -25.20
CA ILE A 886 49.14 -13.30 -25.99
C ILE A 886 49.10 -12.80 -27.43
N VAL A 887 50.21 -12.23 -27.93
CA VAL A 887 50.33 -11.86 -29.34
C VAL A 887 50.41 -13.14 -30.21
N PRO A 888 49.66 -13.24 -31.32
CA PRO A 888 49.82 -14.34 -32.27
C PRO A 888 51.26 -14.41 -32.80
N ARG A 889 51.81 -15.61 -32.92
CA ARG A 889 53.08 -15.87 -33.62
C ARG A 889 52.84 -16.20 -35.09
#